data_AF-A0A1W4WG87-F1
#
_entry.id   AF-A0A1W4WG87-F1
#
_cell.length_a   1.000
_cell.length_b   1.000
_cell.length_c   1.000
_cell.angle_alpha   90.00
_cell.angle_beta   90.00
_cell.angle_gamma   90.00
#
_symmetry.space_group_name_H-M   'P 1'
#
loop_
_entity.id
_entity.type
_entity.pdbx_description
1 polymer ?
#
loop_
_entity_poly.entity_id
_entity_poly.type
_entity_poly.pdbx_seq_one_letter_code
_entity_poly.pdbx_strand_id
1 'polypeptide(L)'
;MDAFDDNDAEEAEEEQEEEEELDPNNPDHLYIIIERSINQMLGEIEANPEMSQYAEEINRAYEFLYRTYTSEKNLEKKVEEMTEELTATNEKLEVALHITEADTTTIADLTEELEKTWKLADNAHLREQMAQEIIDNLRKEIAALNAELDFKNKMGGEEDEAAAETAKTQESLIRDKERLLTEIDKMTQKLTNALAYQEDLERRASTQDLQIESLTTELNSRDETIKKKTENEEILKAQSNEQAKVIEEKDREIQDFIRKVEKANKQRDVSDNLLRETRLRTDKLMRENETLNAKHEKLQDDYNAVLEVTAEMKNATQKKNLELKLKEDECRFLRKDLGKMTKLKEFGDRKLIKMEQGRAEMIEGRNQLRQVIADMEKDVEKYKKQSDADKRIIEEQGREKDVLSKNLLRLQAASRDHIKLIKIQQQIRKKIEKEMDDYIKEIGKQAKEKTALEKERDRLVEESIELSRKIEETMDEVKIKKAEIFGLKKMITEVEAKLKMQQNLFDAIRAERNQFQKALQESMAEAGELKGKLKISIHQTEQLKEDASMKEHDVIKIENVLKKLLKEKENLKIEINNHLDKIKDLKGEITEMSEEEKRLHKVIMENERTIKQQVKDLENLMKERDILGSQLVRRNDELALLYEKIKILQTTLYRGEAQYEQRVDDIRLLKVEIKRLRQEKKLLSVSVSNISDLRKEVINLEKDLTKERLKVRALEQEIQTPLNIHRWRKLEGSDPDALELIQKVQILQKRVINITSESIERERHLTEIESLYTTLKRMVEKQPGPEIQTELVKTQKALVSRSNKMKCLLSELNMTEQNALQYKQEMEKLKDEIKELRKKYLWEKKSRRKLCEFLATIDKPSQDTNHKQGGRNQTNQTKFAGGGFRMSIDGVTK
;
A
#
# COMPACT_ATOMS: atom_id res chain seq x y z
N MET A 1 11.35 -47.13 55.43
CA MET A 1 12.22 -48.18 56.00
C MET A 1 11.96 -49.51 55.33
N ASP A 2 12.75 -49.96 54.35
CA ASP A 2 13.48 -49.25 53.26
C ASP A 2 14.17 -50.29 52.36
N ALA A 3 14.31 -49.97 51.07
CA ALA A 3 15.12 -50.68 50.06
C ALA A 3 14.72 -52.17 49.83
N PHE A 4 15.22 -52.92 48.84
CA PHE A 4 16.30 -52.81 47.83
C PHE A 4 15.70 -53.34 46.48
N ASP A 5 16.22 -53.10 45.27
CA ASP A 5 17.24 -52.19 44.70
C ASP A 5 17.00 -52.08 43.17
N ASP A 6 17.76 -51.25 42.46
CA ASP A 6 17.81 -51.24 40.98
C ASP A 6 18.54 -52.49 40.41
N ASN A 7 18.14 -52.97 39.23
CA ASN A 7 18.97 -52.96 38.00
C ASN A 7 18.26 -53.55 36.77
N ASP A 8 18.66 -53.06 35.59
CA ASP A 8 18.23 -53.56 34.28
C ASP A 8 18.88 -54.92 33.92
N ALA A 9 18.17 -55.72 33.11
CA ALA A 9 18.75 -56.76 32.28
C ALA A 9 17.95 -56.84 30.96
N GLU A 10 18.65 -56.89 29.83
CA GLU A 10 18.04 -57.05 28.51
C GLU A 10 17.66 -58.53 28.27
N GLU A 11 16.37 -58.85 28.25
CA GLU A 11 15.88 -60.06 27.59
C GLU A 11 14.92 -59.66 26.46
N ALA A 12 15.29 -60.04 25.23
CA ALA A 12 14.46 -59.85 24.06
C ALA A 12 13.47 -61.01 23.96
N GLU A 13 12.36 -60.90 24.68
CA GLU A 13 11.24 -61.84 24.52
C GLU A 13 10.59 -61.66 23.14
N GLU A 14 10.14 -62.77 22.58
CA GLU A 14 9.62 -62.85 21.21
C GLU A 14 8.25 -62.16 21.14
N GLU A 15 8.00 -61.37 20.08
CA GLU A 15 6.64 -60.95 19.71
C GLU A 15 5.85 -62.17 19.22
N GLN A 16 5.42 -63.00 20.17
CA GLN A 16 4.39 -64.01 19.94
C GLN A 16 3.07 -63.25 19.76
N GLU A 17 2.58 -63.21 18.52
CA GLU A 17 1.25 -62.69 18.21
C GLU A 17 0.23 -63.53 19.01
N GLU A 18 -0.27 -62.99 20.13
CA GLU A 18 -1.44 -63.55 20.80
C GLU A 18 -2.61 -63.47 19.82
N GLU A 19 -2.97 -64.63 19.22
CA GLU A 19 -4.18 -64.74 18.40
C GLU A 19 -5.38 -64.35 19.27
N GLU A 20 -5.91 -63.14 19.09
CA GLU A 20 -7.13 -62.69 19.77
C GLU A 20 -8.20 -63.77 19.65
N GLU A 21 -8.64 -64.33 20.79
CA GLU A 21 -9.78 -65.26 20.85
C GLU A 21 -11.06 -64.48 20.49
N LEU A 22 -11.33 -64.37 19.20
CA LEU A 22 -12.52 -63.73 18.65
C LEU A 22 -13.76 -64.55 19.06
N ASP A 23 -14.44 -64.12 20.13
CA ASP A 23 -15.65 -64.79 20.63
C ASP A 23 -16.74 -64.83 19.53
N PRO A 24 -17.15 -66.03 19.05
CA PRO A 24 -18.19 -66.17 18.03
C PRO A 24 -19.57 -65.64 18.47
N ASN A 25 -19.77 -65.36 19.76
CA ASN A 25 -21.01 -64.81 20.31
C ASN A 25 -21.00 -63.27 20.39
N ASN A 26 -19.84 -62.62 20.21
CA ASN A 26 -19.75 -61.16 20.25
C ASN A 26 -19.97 -60.58 18.83
N PRO A 27 -21.04 -59.80 18.59
CA PRO A 27 -21.38 -59.30 17.24
C PRO A 27 -20.28 -58.43 16.62
N ASP A 28 -19.50 -57.70 17.41
CA ASP A 28 -18.39 -56.88 16.90
C ASP A 28 -17.24 -57.70 16.28
N HIS A 29 -17.01 -58.91 16.79
CA HIS A 29 -15.96 -59.82 16.33
C HIS A 29 -16.42 -60.68 15.15
N LEU A 30 -17.73 -60.88 15.00
CA LEU A 30 -18.34 -61.75 13.98
C LEU A 30 -17.89 -61.38 12.55
N TYR A 31 -17.74 -60.10 12.24
CA TYR A 31 -17.25 -59.66 10.93
C TYR A 31 -15.81 -60.13 10.68
N ILE A 32 -14.92 -59.98 11.67
CA ILE A 32 -13.50 -60.33 11.58
C ILE A 32 -13.33 -61.85 11.46
N ILE A 33 -14.16 -62.64 12.14
CA ILE A 33 -14.22 -64.10 12.00
C ILE A 33 -14.60 -64.50 10.56
N ILE A 34 -15.62 -63.84 9.99
CA ILE A 34 -16.07 -64.08 8.61
C ILE A 34 -14.98 -63.66 7.60
N GLU A 35 -14.30 -62.53 7.81
CA GLU A 35 -13.17 -62.08 6.98
C GLU A 35 -12.01 -63.09 7.01
N ARG A 36 -11.57 -63.53 8.19
CA ARG A 36 -10.52 -64.57 8.33
C ARG A 36 -10.92 -65.86 7.59
N SER A 37 -12.17 -66.32 7.76
CA SER A 37 -12.68 -67.54 7.12
C SER A 37 -12.80 -67.45 5.60
N ILE A 38 -13.26 -66.32 5.05
CA ILE A 38 -13.36 -66.10 3.61
C ILE A 38 -11.96 -65.99 2.97
N ASN A 39 -11.03 -65.29 3.60
CA ASN A 39 -9.65 -65.19 3.13
C ASN A 39 -8.94 -66.56 3.12
N GLN A 40 -9.20 -67.40 4.14
CA GLN A 40 -8.71 -68.78 4.15
C GLN A 40 -9.31 -69.62 3.00
N MET A 41 -10.63 -69.57 2.79
CA MET A 41 -11.27 -70.28 1.67
C MET A 41 -10.76 -69.80 0.31
N LEU A 42 -10.49 -68.50 0.13
CA LEU A 42 -9.90 -67.96 -1.10
C LEU A 42 -8.50 -68.54 -1.35
N GLY A 43 -7.65 -68.63 -0.33
CA GLY A 43 -6.34 -69.27 -0.44
C GLY A 43 -6.41 -70.76 -0.81
N GLU A 44 -7.37 -71.50 -0.24
CA GLU A 44 -7.61 -72.91 -0.58
C GLU A 44 -8.18 -73.10 -2.02
N ILE A 45 -8.97 -72.14 -2.50
CA ILE A 45 -9.55 -72.14 -3.85
C ILE A 45 -8.52 -71.74 -4.91
N GLU A 46 -7.67 -70.74 -4.65
CA GLU A 46 -6.58 -70.34 -5.55
C GLU A 46 -5.50 -71.42 -5.68
N ALA A 47 -5.31 -72.25 -4.65
CA ALA A 47 -4.43 -73.42 -4.70
C ALA A 47 -4.94 -74.54 -5.63
N ASN A 48 -6.20 -74.51 -6.09
CA ASN A 48 -6.82 -75.56 -6.91
C ASN A 48 -7.25 -75.06 -8.31
N PRO A 49 -6.54 -75.44 -9.39
CA PRO A 49 -6.78 -74.90 -10.74
C PRO A 49 -8.20 -75.04 -11.31
N GLU A 50 -8.97 -76.02 -10.85
CA GLU A 50 -10.36 -76.21 -11.31
C GLU A 50 -11.36 -75.32 -10.56
N MET A 51 -11.03 -74.86 -9.35
CA MET A 51 -11.90 -74.02 -8.50
C MET A 51 -11.62 -72.52 -8.63
N SER A 52 -10.42 -72.13 -9.09
CA SER A 52 -9.99 -70.73 -9.22
C SER A 52 -10.99 -69.80 -9.94
N GLN A 53 -11.83 -70.31 -10.85
CA GLN A 53 -12.88 -69.52 -11.52
C GLN A 53 -13.93 -68.94 -10.54
N TYR A 54 -14.16 -69.58 -9.39
CA TYR A 54 -15.09 -69.10 -8.36
C TYR A 54 -14.45 -68.09 -7.39
N ALA A 55 -13.13 -67.93 -7.38
CA ALA A 55 -12.43 -66.98 -6.51
C ALA A 55 -12.86 -65.52 -6.81
N GLU A 56 -13.07 -65.17 -8.08
CA GLU A 56 -13.61 -63.86 -8.45
C GLU A 56 -15.05 -63.65 -7.95
N GLU A 57 -15.90 -64.69 -7.98
CA GLU A 57 -17.29 -64.58 -7.53
C GLU A 57 -17.37 -64.43 -6.00
N ILE A 58 -16.53 -65.16 -5.27
CA ILE A 58 -16.40 -65.05 -3.80
C ILE A 58 -15.82 -63.70 -3.41
N ASN A 59 -14.77 -63.21 -4.08
CA ASN A 59 -14.22 -61.86 -3.83
C ASN A 59 -15.25 -60.76 -4.08
N ARG A 60 -16.04 -60.84 -5.17
CA ARG A 60 -17.13 -59.86 -5.41
C ARG A 60 -18.23 -59.92 -4.35
N ALA A 61 -18.56 -61.12 -3.84
CA ALA A 61 -19.49 -61.27 -2.74
C ALA A 61 -18.92 -60.70 -1.43
N TYR A 62 -17.62 -60.90 -1.17
CA TYR A 62 -16.93 -60.34 -0.01
C TYR A 62 -16.84 -58.80 -0.07
N GLU A 63 -16.46 -58.22 -1.22
CA GLU A 63 -16.51 -56.77 -1.44
C GLU A 63 -17.91 -56.19 -1.18
N PHE A 64 -18.97 -56.89 -1.60
CA PHE A 64 -20.34 -56.44 -1.33
C PHE A 64 -20.69 -56.51 0.15
N LEU A 65 -20.27 -57.56 0.86
CA LEU A 65 -20.42 -57.70 2.31
C LEU A 65 -19.66 -56.59 3.07
N TYR A 66 -18.40 -56.33 2.69
CA TYR A 66 -17.57 -55.26 3.26
C TYR A 66 -18.19 -53.87 3.04
N ARG A 67 -18.68 -53.57 1.83
CA ARG A 67 -19.38 -52.31 1.53
C ARG A 67 -20.70 -52.18 2.30
N THR A 68 -21.36 -53.30 2.60
CA THR A 68 -22.60 -53.30 3.40
C THR A 68 -22.28 -53.04 4.87
N TYR A 69 -21.35 -53.80 5.48
CA TYR A 69 -20.89 -53.62 6.86
C TYR A 69 -20.31 -52.22 7.12
N THR A 70 -19.49 -51.69 6.22
CA THR A 70 -18.98 -50.31 6.35
C THR A 70 -20.07 -49.26 6.14
N SER A 71 -21.14 -49.53 5.38
CA SER A 71 -22.30 -48.64 5.33
C SER A 71 -23.14 -48.72 6.61
N GLU A 72 -23.28 -49.91 7.20
CA GLU A 72 -24.00 -50.17 8.44
C GLU A 72 -23.32 -49.47 9.62
N LYS A 73 -22.01 -49.67 9.81
CA LYS A 73 -21.21 -49.03 10.86
C LYS A 73 -21.13 -47.50 10.76
N ASN A 74 -21.30 -46.95 9.56
CA ASN A 74 -21.45 -45.50 9.35
C ASN A 74 -22.87 -44.99 9.65
N LEU A 75 -23.90 -45.83 9.49
CA LEU A 75 -25.28 -45.52 9.89
C LEU A 75 -25.47 -45.64 11.40
N GLU A 76 -24.82 -46.61 12.07
CA GLU A 76 -24.80 -46.74 13.53
C GLU A 76 -24.26 -45.47 14.19
N LYS A 77 -23.07 -45.01 13.79
CA LYS A 77 -22.53 -43.71 14.23
C LYS A 77 -23.45 -42.54 13.95
N LYS A 78 -24.17 -42.57 12.83
CA LYS A 78 -25.16 -41.54 12.50
C LYS A 78 -26.40 -41.61 13.40
N VAL A 79 -26.76 -42.78 13.92
CA VAL A 79 -27.79 -42.95 14.96
C VAL A 79 -27.26 -42.47 16.31
N GLU A 80 -26.02 -42.80 16.69
CA GLU A 80 -25.37 -42.30 17.91
C GLU A 80 -25.37 -40.77 17.98
N GLU A 81 -24.82 -40.10 16.95
CA GLU A 81 -24.83 -38.63 16.81
C GLU A 81 -26.26 -38.04 16.94
N MET A 82 -27.25 -38.66 16.26
CA MET A 82 -28.64 -38.23 16.32
C MET A 82 -29.29 -38.47 17.69
N THR A 83 -28.84 -39.48 18.46
CA THR A 83 -29.31 -39.69 19.84
C THR A 83 -28.68 -38.73 20.84
N GLU A 84 -27.43 -38.28 20.63
CA GLU A 84 -26.83 -37.20 21.41
C GLU A 84 -27.51 -35.84 21.13
N GLU A 85 -27.87 -35.56 19.87
CA GLU A 85 -28.71 -34.39 19.55
C GLU A 85 -30.12 -34.50 20.18
N LEU A 86 -30.68 -35.71 20.30
CA LEU A 86 -31.98 -35.96 20.93
C LEU A 86 -31.94 -35.78 22.46
N THR A 87 -30.91 -36.27 23.15
CA THR A 87 -30.76 -36.05 24.60
C THR A 87 -30.52 -34.56 24.88
N ALA A 88 -29.60 -33.92 24.15
CA ALA A 88 -29.32 -32.49 24.29
C ALA A 88 -30.48 -31.57 23.86
N THR A 89 -31.53 -32.08 23.20
CA THR A 89 -32.79 -31.35 22.96
C THR A 89 -33.86 -31.66 24.00
N ASN A 90 -33.91 -32.89 24.54
CA ASN A 90 -34.74 -33.23 25.70
C ASN A 90 -34.33 -32.46 26.96
N GLU A 91 -33.05 -32.29 27.27
CA GLU A 91 -32.59 -31.45 28.39
C GLU A 91 -33.10 -30.00 28.29
N LYS A 92 -33.10 -29.44 27.07
CA LYS A 92 -33.64 -28.10 26.79
C LYS A 92 -35.17 -28.06 26.92
N LEU A 93 -35.85 -29.17 26.63
CA LEU A 93 -37.29 -29.33 26.83
C LEU A 93 -37.64 -29.42 28.32
N GLU A 94 -36.87 -30.13 29.15
CA GLU A 94 -37.06 -30.20 30.60
C GLU A 94 -36.86 -28.82 31.26
N VAL A 95 -35.84 -28.06 30.86
CA VAL A 95 -35.64 -26.68 31.32
C VAL A 95 -36.82 -25.78 30.91
N ALA A 96 -37.35 -25.92 29.70
CA ALA A 96 -38.54 -25.18 29.26
C ALA A 96 -39.80 -25.59 30.04
N LEU A 97 -39.99 -26.89 30.33
CA LEU A 97 -41.09 -27.41 31.14
C LEU A 97 -41.05 -26.83 32.56
N HIS A 98 -39.88 -26.84 33.22
CA HIS A 98 -39.71 -26.29 34.56
C HIS A 98 -39.99 -24.77 34.61
N ILE A 99 -39.70 -24.02 33.54
CA ILE A 99 -40.11 -22.62 33.41
C ILE A 99 -41.64 -22.51 33.29
N THR A 100 -42.29 -23.32 32.45
CA THR A 100 -43.76 -23.29 32.35
C THR A 100 -44.47 -23.73 33.63
N GLU A 101 -43.88 -24.63 34.44
CA GLU A 101 -44.42 -24.97 35.76
C GLU A 101 -44.37 -23.75 36.71
N ALA A 102 -43.28 -22.99 36.72
CA ALA A 102 -43.18 -21.73 37.48
C ALA A 102 -44.16 -20.66 36.98
N ASP A 103 -44.37 -20.56 35.65
CA ASP A 103 -45.40 -19.68 35.09
C ASP A 103 -46.81 -20.13 35.53
N THR A 104 -47.10 -21.43 35.60
CA THR A 104 -48.43 -21.90 36.07
C THR A 104 -48.70 -21.59 37.54
N THR A 105 -47.69 -21.59 38.43
CA THR A 105 -47.89 -21.21 39.84
C THR A 105 -48.16 -19.71 39.98
N THR A 106 -47.41 -18.85 39.27
CA THR A 106 -47.69 -17.40 39.28
C THR A 106 -49.02 -17.05 38.61
N ILE A 107 -49.47 -17.79 37.59
CA ILE A 107 -50.83 -17.68 37.05
C ILE A 107 -51.88 -18.08 38.09
N ALA A 108 -51.66 -19.16 38.86
CA ALA A 108 -52.59 -19.58 39.90
C ALA A 108 -52.78 -18.49 40.97
N ASP A 109 -51.68 -17.92 41.49
CA ASP A 109 -51.70 -16.83 42.48
C ASP A 109 -52.52 -15.62 41.96
N LEU A 110 -52.26 -15.20 40.71
CA LEU A 110 -52.99 -14.10 40.07
C LEU A 110 -54.48 -14.41 39.86
N THR A 111 -54.85 -15.66 39.57
CA THR A 111 -56.26 -16.05 39.50
C THR A 111 -56.97 -16.04 40.86
N GLU A 112 -56.26 -16.31 41.97
CA GLU A 112 -56.85 -16.20 43.32
C GLU A 112 -57.15 -14.74 43.69
N GLU A 113 -56.30 -13.78 43.30
CA GLU A 113 -56.59 -12.34 43.44
C GLU A 113 -57.78 -11.89 42.58
N LEU A 114 -57.89 -12.42 41.36
CA LEU A 114 -59.00 -12.16 40.45
C LEU A 114 -60.32 -12.71 41.00
N GLU A 115 -60.32 -13.89 41.62
CA GLU A 115 -61.51 -14.48 42.24
C GLU A 115 -61.94 -13.71 43.51
N LYS A 116 -60.99 -13.20 44.30
CA LYS A 116 -61.26 -12.33 45.46
C LYS A 116 -61.92 -11.01 45.03
N THR A 117 -61.47 -10.40 43.93
CA THR A 117 -62.05 -9.15 43.42
C THR A 117 -63.43 -9.36 42.78
N TRP A 118 -63.67 -10.49 42.09
CA TRP A 118 -65.00 -10.88 41.61
C TRP A 118 -66.01 -11.02 42.75
N LYS A 119 -65.65 -11.73 43.83
CA LYS A 119 -66.53 -11.94 45.00
C LYS A 119 -66.92 -10.62 45.69
N LEU A 120 -66.13 -9.55 45.55
CA LEU A 120 -66.51 -8.21 46.01
C LEU A 120 -67.52 -7.51 45.06
N ALA A 121 -67.42 -7.74 43.75
CA ALA A 121 -68.36 -7.20 42.77
C ALA A 121 -69.75 -7.86 42.87
N ASP A 122 -69.82 -9.19 43.01
CA ASP A 122 -71.09 -9.91 43.17
C ASP A 122 -71.86 -9.45 44.41
N ASN A 123 -71.15 -9.19 45.52
CA ASN A 123 -71.73 -8.66 46.76
C ASN A 123 -72.27 -7.21 46.63
N ALA A 124 -71.80 -6.44 45.63
CA ALA A 124 -72.41 -5.16 45.28
C ALA A 124 -73.66 -5.35 44.42
N HIS A 125 -73.57 -6.19 43.38
CA HIS A 125 -74.68 -6.45 42.45
C HIS A 125 -75.92 -7.06 43.13
N LEU A 126 -75.71 -7.89 44.16
CA LEU A 126 -76.81 -8.47 44.97
C LEU A 126 -77.59 -7.40 45.75
N ARG A 127 -76.92 -6.33 46.21
CA ARG A 127 -77.58 -5.19 46.87
C ARG A 127 -78.37 -4.33 45.87
N GLU A 128 -77.86 -4.20 44.66
CA GLU A 128 -78.51 -3.46 43.57
C GLU A 128 -79.81 -4.15 43.11
N GLN A 129 -79.82 -5.48 42.99
CA GLN A 129 -81.05 -6.23 42.70
C GLN A 129 -82.14 -6.04 43.75
N MET A 130 -81.80 -6.08 45.05
CA MET A 130 -82.78 -5.85 46.13
C MET A 130 -83.34 -4.42 46.12
N ALA A 131 -82.58 -3.43 45.66
CA ALA A 131 -83.10 -2.08 45.45
C ALA A 131 -84.02 -2.00 44.22
N GLN A 132 -83.70 -2.72 43.14
CA GLN A 132 -84.46 -2.69 41.89
C GLN A 132 -85.87 -3.29 42.04
N GLU A 133 -86.04 -4.37 42.82
CA GLU A 133 -87.36 -4.93 43.12
C GLU A 133 -88.28 -3.98 43.91
N ILE A 134 -87.71 -3.09 44.73
CA ILE A 134 -88.46 -2.05 45.45
C ILE A 134 -88.91 -0.95 44.48
N ILE A 135 -88.01 -0.52 43.57
CA ILE A 135 -88.29 0.52 42.58
C ILE A 135 -89.42 0.11 41.61
N ASP A 136 -89.41 -1.12 41.10
CA ASP A 136 -90.42 -1.57 40.11
C ASP A 136 -91.80 -1.88 40.71
N ASN A 137 -91.92 -1.91 42.06
CA ASN A 137 -93.23 -1.86 42.72
C ASN A 137 -93.74 -0.42 42.87
N LEU A 138 -92.89 0.53 43.30
CA LEU A 138 -93.25 1.95 43.38
C LEU A 138 -93.63 2.56 42.02
N ARG A 139 -92.96 2.14 40.93
CA ARG A 139 -93.31 2.57 39.56
C ARG A 139 -94.73 2.20 39.13
N LYS A 140 -95.34 1.15 39.69
CA LYS A 140 -96.75 0.78 39.40
C LYS A 140 -97.75 1.73 40.04
N GLU A 141 -97.41 2.28 41.21
CA GLU A 141 -98.27 3.24 41.93
C GLU A 141 -98.24 4.63 41.27
N ILE A 142 -97.06 5.07 40.82
CA ILE A 142 -96.90 6.32 40.04
C ILE A 142 -97.72 6.27 38.74
N ALA A 143 -97.77 5.12 38.06
CA ALA A 143 -98.53 4.94 36.83
C ALA A 143 -100.06 5.11 37.03
N ALA A 144 -100.60 4.81 38.21
CA ALA A 144 -102.00 5.02 38.53
C ALA A 144 -102.34 6.50 38.78
N LEU A 145 -101.47 7.22 39.51
CA LEU A 145 -101.71 8.61 39.89
C LEU A 145 -101.56 9.60 38.71
N ASN A 146 -100.65 9.34 37.76
CA ASN A 146 -100.51 10.18 36.57
C ASN A 146 -101.77 10.17 35.68
N ALA A 147 -102.58 9.11 35.72
CA ALA A 147 -103.84 9.03 34.97
C ALA A 147 -104.93 10.00 35.50
N GLU A 148 -104.88 10.39 36.78
CA GLU A 148 -105.82 11.38 37.35
C GLU A 148 -105.39 12.83 37.06
N LEU A 149 -104.09 13.08 36.85
CA LEU A 149 -103.56 14.42 36.59
C LEU A 149 -103.78 14.89 35.14
N ASP A 150 -103.57 14.02 34.15
CA ASP A 150 -103.76 14.35 32.73
C ASP A 150 -105.22 14.69 32.37
N PHE A 151 -106.20 14.20 33.16
CA PHE A 151 -107.61 14.53 32.98
C PHE A 151 -107.97 15.95 33.46
N LYS A 152 -107.14 16.58 34.30
CA LYS A 152 -107.51 17.80 35.04
C LYS A 152 -107.01 19.11 34.44
N ASN A 153 -106.07 19.05 33.48
CA ASN A 153 -105.42 20.22 32.88
C ASN A 153 -106.00 20.63 31.51
N LYS A 154 -107.25 20.25 31.20
CA LYS A 154 -108.00 20.72 30.01
C LYS A 154 -109.43 21.10 30.41
N MET A 155 -109.87 22.27 29.95
CA MET A 155 -111.18 22.92 30.11
C MET A 155 -111.40 23.77 31.38
N GLY A 156 -111.78 25.04 31.15
CA GLY A 156 -112.31 26.01 32.11
C GLY A 156 -112.18 27.45 31.56
N GLY A 157 -113.09 28.39 31.86
CA GLY A 157 -114.45 28.25 32.43
C GLY A 157 -115.51 28.07 31.33
N GLU A 158 -116.74 28.61 31.38
CA GLU A 158 -117.51 29.46 32.34
C GLU A 158 -119.03 29.07 32.17
N GLU A 159 -120.08 29.47 32.92
CA GLU A 159 -120.32 30.34 34.10
C GLU A 159 -121.70 29.98 34.77
N ASP A 160 -121.98 30.52 35.97
CA ASP A 160 -123.29 30.78 36.65
C ASP A 160 -124.30 29.67 37.12
N GLU A 161 -125.05 30.03 38.17
CA GLU A 161 -126.01 29.20 38.95
C GLU A 161 -127.50 29.54 38.69
N ALA A 162 -128.42 28.59 38.98
CA ALA A 162 -129.80 28.92 39.39
C ALA A 162 -130.48 27.82 40.24
N ALA A 163 -131.03 28.24 41.39
CA ALA A 163 -131.94 27.50 42.28
C ALA A 163 -133.42 27.56 41.79
N ALA A 164 -134.43 26.87 42.34
CA ALA A 164 -134.57 25.59 43.06
C ALA A 164 -136.09 25.33 43.32
N GLU A 165 -136.44 24.22 43.98
CA GLU A 165 -137.73 23.95 44.66
C GLU A 165 -139.01 23.92 43.76
N THR A 166 -140.21 23.47 44.18
CA THR A 166 -140.78 23.11 45.50
C THR A 166 -141.71 21.88 45.40
N ALA A 167 -141.76 21.04 46.45
CA ALA A 167 -143.01 20.56 47.06
C ALA A 167 -142.78 19.63 48.29
N LYS A 168 -142.67 20.24 49.48
CA LYS A 168 -143.29 19.82 50.76
C LYS A 168 -143.74 18.34 50.82
N THR A 169 -143.06 17.39 51.48
CA THR A 169 -142.25 17.45 52.72
C THR A 169 -142.96 18.09 53.93
N GLN A 170 -142.54 17.65 55.12
CA GLN A 170 -142.81 18.26 56.43
C GLN A 170 -144.06 17.86 57.26
N GLU A 171 -144.32 16.57 57.37
CA GLU A 171 -144.49 15.95 58.72
C GLU A 171 -143.12 15.78 59.42
N SER A 172 -142.20 16.76 59.31
CA SER A 172 -140.76 16.52 59.57
C SER A 172 -140.37 16.57 61.04
N LEU A 173 -141.04 17.42 61.83
CA LEU A 173 -140.50 17.94 63.09
C LEU A 173 -140.41 16.90 64.22
N ILE A 174 -140.89 15.67 64.02
CA ILE A 174 -140.62 14.53 64.90
C ILE A 174 -139.27 13.87 64.55
N ARG A 175 -138.89 13.78 63.26
CA ARG A 175 -137.55 13.30 62.83
C ARG A 175 -136.44 14.27 63.20
N ASP A 176 -136.74 15.57 63.21
CA ASP A 176 -135.72 16.60 63.31
C ASP A 176 -134.99 16.63 64.68
N LYS A 177 -135.51 15.93 65.72
CA LYS A 177 -134.79 15.69 66.98
C LYS A 177 -133.76 14.55 66.92
N GLU A 178 -134.05 13.47 66.19
CA GLU A 178 -133.12 12.34 66.00
C GLU A 178 -132.03 12.69 64.97
N ARG A 179 -132.37 13.58 64.03
CA ARG A 179 -131.46 14.11 63.01
C ARG A 179 -130.25 14.81 63.62
N LEU A 180 -130.45 15.74 64.55
CA LEU A 180 -129.38 16.57 65.11
C LEU A 180 -128.30 15.76 65.85
N LEU A 181 -128.66 14.67 66.54
CA LEU A 181 -127.68 13.77 67.15
C LEU A 181 -126.88 13.01 66.08
N THR A 182 -127.55 12.48 65.06
CA THR A 182 -126.86 11.78 63.95
C THR A 182 -126.11 12.72 63.00
N GLU A 183 -126.28 14.04 63.10
CA GLU A 183 -125.47 15.04 62.38
C GLU A 183 -124.17 15.36 63.13
N ILE A 184 -124.19 15.44 64.47
CA ILE A 184 -122.97 15.67 65.27
C ILE A 184 -121.94 14.53 65.08
N ASP A 185 -122.37 13.27 65.10
CA ASP A 185 -121.50 12.13 64.79
C ASP A 185 -120.92 12.24 63.37
N LYS A 186 -121.76 12.53 62.37
CA LYS A 186 -121.33 12.66 60.96
C LYS A 186 -120.35 13.82 60.76
N MET A 187 -120.50 14.94 61.48
CA MET A 187 -119.58 16.08 61.36
C MET A 187 -118.26 15.79 62.07
N THR A 188 -118.28 15.09 63.21
CA THR A 188 -117.07 14.64 63.91
C THR A 188 -116.28 13.65 63.03
N GLN A 189 -116.98 12.67 62.44
CA GLN A 189 -116.40 11.65 61.57
C GLN A 189 -115.93 12.22 60.22
N LYS A 190 -116.57 13.28 59.71
CA LYS A 190 -116.05 14.06 58.57
C LYS A 190 -114.77 14.81 58.91
N LEU A 191 -114.67 15.41 60.11
CA LEU A 191 -113.50 16.20 60.51
C LEU A 191 -112.26 15.31 60.68
N THR A 192 -112.40 14.13 61.31
CA THR A 192 -111.30 13.16 61.39
C THR A 192 -110.85 12.68 60.01
N ASN A 193 -111.80 12.42 59.10
CA ASN A 193 -111.47 12.00 57.74
C ASN A 193 -110.80 13.12 56.92
N ALA A 194 -111.22 14.37 57.11
CA ALA A 194 -110.62 15.53 56.42
C ALA A 194 -109.18 15.81 56.89
N LEU A 195 -108.92 15.73 58.21
CA LEU A 195 -107.57 15.91 58.75
C LEU A 195 -106.62 14.78 58.33
N ALA A 196 -107.09 13.52 58.37
CA ALA A 196 -106.32 12.38 57.86
C ALA A 196 -106.01 12.53 56.37
N TYR A 197 -106.97 13.01 55.56
CA TYR A 197 -106.78 13.26 54.13
C TYR A 197 -105.78 14.41 53.86
N GLN A 198 -105.73 15.44 54.71
CA GLN A 198 -104.78 16.54 54.54
C GLN A 198 -103.34 16.17 54.93
N GLU A 199 -103.11 15.44 56.03
CA GLU A 199 -101.76 14.91 56.33
C GLU A 199 -101.25 13.99 55.20
N ASP A 200 -102.14 13.18 54.63
CA ASP A 200 -101.82 12.34 53.48
C ASP A 200 -101.46 13.19 52.24
N LEU A 201 -102.19 14.27 51.96
CA LEU A 201 -101.89 15.17 50.83
C LEU A 201 -100.56 15.90 50.99
N GLU A 202 -100.25 16.42 52.18
CA GLU A 202 -98.99 17.14 52.44
C GLU A 202 -97.78 16.21 52.37
N ARG A 203 -97.91 14.96 52.86
CA ARG A 203 -96.88 13.93 52.67
C ARG A 203 -96.73 13.52 51.20
N ARG A 204 -97.85 13.31 50.48
CA ARG A 204 -97.84 12.99 49.04
C ARG A 204 -97.13 14.08 48.23
N ALA A 205 -97.42 15.35 48.48
CA ALA A 205 -96.76 16.49 47.82
C ALA A 205 -95.24 16.47 48.05
N SER A 206 -94.79 16.34 49.31
CA SER A 206 -93.36 16.28 49.63
C SER A 206 -92.65 15.07 48.99
N THR A 207 -93.32 13.91 48.89
CA THR A 207 -92.79 12.77 48.15
C THR A 207 -92.81 12.96 46.64
N GLN A 208 -93.76 13.73 46.10
CA GLN A 208 -93.85 14.03 44.67
C GLN A 208 -92.76 15.00 44.22
N ASP A 209 -92.41 16.02 45.01
CA ASP A 209 -91.29 16.92 44.70
C ASP A 209 -89.93 16.16 44.68
N LEU A 210 -89.70 15.29 45.67
CA LEU A 210 -88.52 14.39 45.69
C LEU A 210 -88.56 13.35 44.54
N GLN A 211 -89.74 12.90 44.11
CA GLN A 211 -89.90 12.08 42.92
C GLN A 211 -89.60 12.87 41.64
N ILE A 212 -89.94 14.16 41.54
CA ILE A 212 -89.62 14.99 40.37
C ILE A 212 -88.10 15.20 40.27
N GLU A 213 -87.39 15.46 41.38
CA GLU A 213 -85.94 15.64 41.37
C GLU A 213 -85.19 14.31 41.08
N SER A 214 -85.66 13.19 41.64
CA SER A 214 -85.10 11.86 41.32
C SER A 214 -85.45 11.39 39.89
N LEU A 215 -86.66 11.64 39.39
CA LEU A 215 -87.02 11.38 37.98
C LEU A 215 -86.20 12.24 37.02
N THR A 216 -85.87 13.49 37.38
CA THR A 216 -85.00 14.37 36.58
C THR A 216 -83.57 13.83 36.51
N THR A 217 -83.05 13.23 37.60
CA THR A 217 -81.73 12.57 37.58
C THR A 217 -81.76 11.18 36.91
N GLU A 218 -82.86 10.43 37.00
CA GLU A 218 -83.11 9.23 36.16
C GLU A 218 -83.20 9.57 34.66
N LEU A 219 -83.79 10.72 34.29
CA LEU A 219 -83.88 11.16 32.89
C LEU A 219 -82.50 11.50 32.32
N ASN A 220 -81.70 12.27 33.05
CA ASN A 220 -80.33 12.61 32.63
C ASN A 220 -79.43 11.36 32.50
N SER A 221 -79.54 10.41 33.42
CA SER A 221 -78.79 9.14 33.34
C SER A 221 -79.32 8.17 32.28
N ARG A 222 -80.61 8.22 31.95
CA ARG A 222 -81.17 7.55 30.76
C ARG A 222 -80.68 8.19 29.46
N ASP A 223 -80.62 9.52 29.36
CA ASP A 223 -80.06 10.20 28.19
C ASP A 223 -78.56 9.91 28.01
N GLU A 224 -77.78 9.81 29.11
CA GLU A 224 -76.40 9.32 29.03
C GLU A 224 -76.30 7.86 28.58
N THR A 225 -77.14 6.97 29.08
CA THR A 225 -77.09 5.54 28.68
C THR A 225 -77.67 5.30 27.28
N ILE A 226 -78.56 6.17 26.79
CA ILE A 226 -78.97 6.23 25.37
C ILE A 226 -77.81 6.71 24.50
N LYS A 227 -77.12 7.81 24.87
CA LYS A 227 -75.92 8.30 24.15
C LYS A 227 -74.83 7.23 24.09
N LYS A 228 -74.50 6.61 25.21
CA LYS A 228 -73.53 5.49 25.29
C LYS A 228 -73.99 4.28 24.48
N LYS A 229 -75.30 4.06 24.29
CA LYS A 229 -75.81 3.02 23.37
C LYS A 229 -75.69 3.42 21.91
N THR A 230 -76.02 4.66 21.52
CA THR A 230 -75.85 5.12 20.14
C THR A 230 -74.38 5.19 19.72
N GLU A 231 -73.50 5.66 20.62
CA GLU A 231 -72.05 5.63 20.42
C GLU A 231 -71.53 4.20 20.25
N ASN A 232 -71.95 3.25 21.10
CA ASN A 232 -71.62 1.84 20.91
C ASN A 232 -72.20 1.25 19.62
N GLU A 233 -73.38 1.66 19.18
CA GLU A 233 -73.97 1.20 17.91
C GLU A 233 -73.23 1.77 16.68
N GLU A 234 -72.76 3.02 16.74
CA GLU A 234 -71.88 3.61 15.73
C GLU A 234 -70.48 2.98 15.73
N ILE A 235 -69.90 2.69 16.90
CA ILE A 235 -68.64 1.95 17.05
C ILE A 235 -68.79 0.52 16.48
N LEU A 236 -69.90 -0.16 16.75
CA LEU A 236 -70.17 -1.50 16.18
C LEU A 236 -70.39 -1.45 14.67
N LYS A 237 -71.05 -0.41 14.13
CA LYS A 237 -71.17 -0.20 12.67
C LYS A 237 -69.81 0.13 12.03
N ALA A 238 -68.96 0.93 12.70
CA ALA A 238 -67.60 1.21 12.26
C ALA A 238 -66.74 -0.07 12.26
N GLN A 239 -66.77 -0.86 13.34
CA GLN A 239 -66.07 -2.14 13.43
C GLN A 239 -66.58 -3.16 12.39
N SER A 240 -67.89 -3.21 12.13
CA SER A 240 -68.48 -4.08 11.10
C SER A 240 -68.06 -3.67 9.68
N ASN A 241 -68.06 -2.36 9.38
CA ASN A 241 -67.54 -1.83 8.12
C ASN A 241 -66.03 -2.07 7.96
N GLU A 242 -65.24 -1.97 9.03
CA GLU A 242 -63.81 -2.26 8.99
C GLU A 242 -63.55 -3.76 8.80
N GLN A 243 -64.32 -4.64 9.45
CA GLN A 243 -64.27 -6.09 9.21
C GLN A 243 -64.68 -6.44 7.78
N ALA A 244 -65.66 -5.74 7.18
CA ALA A 244 -66.01 -5.91 5.78
C ALA A 244 -64.83 -5.54 4.85
N LYS A 245 -64.14 -4.41 5.09
CA LYS A 245 -62.92 -4.07 4.34
C LYS A 245 -61.82 -5.12 4.52
N VAL A 246 -61.58 -5.59 5.74
CA VAL A 246 -60.57 -6.63 6.02
C VAL A 246 -60.91 -7.92 5.29
N ILE A 247 -62.18 -8.30 5.19
CA ILE A 247 -62.62 -9.45 4.38
C ILE A 247 -62.37 -9.19 2.88
N GLU A 248 -62.74 -8.01 2.35
CA GLU A 248 -62.40 -7.64 0.96
C GLU A 248 -60.89 -7.59 0.70
N GLU A 249 -60.06 -7.33 1.71
CA GLU A 249 -58.59 -7.36 1.63
C GLU A 249 -58.04 -8.79 1.70
N LYS A 250 -58.61 -9.66 2.52
CA LYS A 250 -58.25 -11.08 2.55
C LYS A 250 -58.72 -11.83 1.31
N ASP A 251 -59.86 -11.48 0.72
CA ASP A 251 -60.27 -12.01 -0.60
C ASP A 251 -59.38 -11.48 -1.73
N ARG A 252 -58.92 -10.22 -1.66
CA ARG A 252 -57.89 -9.69 -2.58
C ARG A 252 -56.55 -10.43 -2.41
N GLU A 253 -56.09 -10.67 -1.18
CA GLU A 253 -54.89 -11.48 -0.89
C GLU A 253 -55.03 -12.90 -1.44
N ILE A 254 -56.17 -13.58 -1.20
CA ILE A 254 -56.45 -14.94 -1.69
C ILE A 254 -56.45 -14.97 -3.23
N GLN A 255 -57.09 -14.02 -3.91
CA GLN A 255 -57.03 -13.93 -5.37
C GLN A 255 -55.60 -13.69 -5.88
N ASP A 256 -54.81 -12.86 -5.20
CA ASP A 256 -53.40 -12.65 -5.56
C ASP A 256 -52.52 -13.86 -5.24
N PHE A 257 -52.84 -14.68 -4.23
CA PHE A 257 -52.19 -15.97 -4.01
C PHE A 257 -52.55 -16.99 -5.10
N ILE A 258 -53.82 -17.06 -5.53
CA ILE A 258 -54.24 -17.89 -6.67
C ILE A 258 -53.49 -17.45 -7.95
N ARG A 259 -53.43 -16.14 -8.23
CA ARG A 259 -52.64 -15.59 -9.36
C ARG A 259 -51.15 -15.89 -9.26
N LYS A 260 -50.56 -15.88 -8.05
CA LYS A 260 -49.15 -16.28 -7.82
C LYS A 260 -48.94 -17.76 -8.12
N VAL A 261 -49.85 -18.65 -7.69
CA VAL A 261 -49.79 -20.10 -7.98
C VAL A 261 -49.96 -20.37 -9.47
N GLU A 262 -50.93 -19.74 -10.15
CA GLU A 262 -51.08 -19.84 -11.61
C GLU A 262 -49.84 -19.34 -12.36
N LYS A 263 -49.24 -18.23 -11.91
CA LYS A 263 -48.02 -17.68 -12.51
C LYS A 263 -46.82 -18.60 -12.26
N ALA A 264 -46.70 -19.23 -11.10
CA ALA A 264 -45.68 -20.22 -10.80
C ALA A 264 -45.82 -21.48 -11.67
N ASN A 265 -47.05 -21.99 -11.86
CA ASN A 265 -47.33 -23.12 -12.76
C ASN A 265 -46.97 -22.77 -14.21
N LYS A 266 -47.43 -21.62 -14.72
CA LYS A 266 -47.06 -21.11 -16.06
C LYS A 266 -45.54 -20.91 -16.21
N GLN A 267 -44.83 -20.51 -15.15
CA GLN A 267 -43.36 -20.44 -15.16
C GLN A 267 -42.69 -21.81 -15.15
N ARG A 268 -43.23 -22.80 -14.43
CA ARG A 268 -42.74 -24.19 -14.46
C ARG A 268 -42.86 -24.77 -15.87
N ASP A 269 -44.03 -24.64 -16.50
CA ASP A 269 -44.26 -25.19 -17.84
C ASP A 269 -43.36 -24.50 -18.90
N VAL A 270 -43.04 -23.22 -18.74
CA VAL A 270 -42.02 -22.53 -19.57
C VAL A 270 -40.61 -23.07 -19.30
N SER A 271 -40.23 -23.31 -18.05
CA SER A 271 -38.95 -23.92 -17.68
C SER A 271 -38.80 -25.35 -18.19
N ASP A 272 -39.86 -26.17 -18.14
CA ASP A 272 -39.86 -27.54 -18.65
C ASP A 272 -39.71 -27.60 -20.18
N ASN A 273 -40.33 -26.64 -20.89
CA ASN A 273 -40.13 -26.49 -22.33
C ASN A 273 -38.70 -25.99 -22.65
N LEU A 274 -38.15 -25.05 -21.88
CA LEU A 274 -36.77 -24.59 -22.03
C LEU A 274 -35.75 -25.69 -21.71
N LEU A 275 -36.04 -26.58 -20.76
CA LEU A 275 -35.26 -27.79 -20.48
C LEU A 275 -35.31 -28.78 -21.65
N ARG A 276 -36.44 -28.89 -22.35
CA ARG A 276 -36.57 -29.72 -23.56
C ARG A 276 -35.79 -29.13 -24.75
N GLU A 277 -35.85 -27.83 -24.96
CA GLU A 277 -35.07 -27.14 -26.00
C GLU A 277 -33.56 -27.15 -25.73
N THR A 278 -33.14 -26.94 -24.47
CA THR A 278 -31.71 -26.97 -24.12
C THR A 278 -31.13 -28.38 -24.26
N ARG A 279 -31.84 -29.45 -23.89
CA ARG A 279 -31.43 -30.84 -24.19
C ARG A 279 -31.22 -31.06 -25.69
N LEU A 280 -32.22 -30.72 -26.52
CA LEU A 280 -32.11 -30.81 -27.99
C LEU A 280 -30.98 -29.96 -28.59
N ARG A 281 -30.57 -28.88 -27.92
CA ARG A 281 -29.42 -28.06 -28.30
C ARG A 281 -28.09 -28.69 -27.85
N THR A 282 -28.04 -29.28 -26.67
CA THR A 282 -26.88 -30.04 -26.20
C THR A 282 -26.63 -31.25 -27.09
N ASP A 283 -27.66 -32.00 -27.49
CA ASP A 283 -27.51 -33.15 -28.41
C ASP A 283 -26.93 -32.74 -29.78
N LYS A 284 -27.29 -31.56 -30.29
CA LYS A 284 -26.68 -30.99 -31.50
C LYS A 284 -25.23 -30.58 -31.29
N LEU A 285 -24.94 -29.90 -30.18
CA LEU A 285 -23.58 -29.48 -29.85
C LEU A 285 -22.65 -30.66 -29.56
N MET A 286 -23.14 -31.76 -28.98
CA MET A 286 -22.36 -33.00 -28.82
C MET A 286 -21.99 -33.60 -30.18
N ARG A 287 -22.93 -33.69 -31.12
CA ARG A 287 -22.63 -34.15 -32.50
C ARG A 287 -21.69 -33.21 -33.26
N GLU A 288 -21.85 -31.90 -33.09
CA GLU A 288 -20.91 -30.93 -33.66
C GLU A 288 -19.50 -31.12 -33.06
N ASN A 289 -19.39 -31.35 -31.75
CA ASN A 289 -18.14 -31.63 -31.04
C ASN A 289 -17.50 -32.97 -31.47
N GLU A 290 -18.28 -34.04 -31.63
CA GLU A 290 -17.85 -35.32 -32.22
C GLU A 290 -17.23 -35.11 -33.62
N THR A 291 -17.89 -34.33 -34.49
CA THR A 291 -17.35 -34.02 -35.83
C THR A 291 -16.18 -33.04 -35.84
N LEU A 292 -15.91 -32.35 -34.73
CA LEU A 292 -14.72 -31.51 -34.55
C LEU A 292 -13.56 -32.33 -33.98
N ASN A 293 -13.79 -33.22 -33.02
CA ASN A 293 -12.80 -34.17 -32.52
C ASN A 293 -12.29 -35.08 -33.65
N ALA A 294 -13.19 -35.66 -34.45
CA ALA A 294 -12.81 -36.48 -35.62
C ALA A 294 -12.10 -35.69 -36.75
N LYS A 295 -12.06 -34.35 -36.69
CA LYS A 295 -11.19 -33.50 -37.52
C LYS A 295 -9.88 -33.16 -36.82
N HIS A 296 -9.91 -32.96 -35.49
CA HIS A 296 -8.74 -32.69 -34.68
C HIS A 296 -7.77 -33.89 -34.65
N GLU A 297 -8.30 -35.11 -34.50
CA GLU A 297 -7.54 -36.36 -34.59
C GLU A 297 -6.80 -36.43 -35.93
N LYS A 298 -7.52 -36.23 -37.06
CA LYS A 298 -6.89 -36.21 -38.39
C LYS A 298 -5.84 -35.12 -38.56
N LEU A 299 -6.08 -33.91 -38.03
CA LEU A 299 -5.09 -32.83 -38.04
C LEU A 299 -3.87 -33.16 -37.17
N GLN A 300 -4.04 -33.99 -36.14
CA GLN A 300 -2.97 -34.46 -35.27
C GLN A 300 -2.18 -35.60 -35.92
N ASP A 301 -2.84 -36.50 -36.65
CA ASP A 301 -2.19 -37.51 -37.50
C ASP A 301 -1.37 -36.84 -38.62
N ASP A 302 -1.95 -35.86 -39.33
CA ASP A 302 -1.25 -35.04 -40.34
C ASP A 302 -0.03 -34.33 -39.72
N TYR A 303 -0.17 -33.77 -38.51
CA TYR A 303 0.92 -33.12 -37.78
C TYR A 303 2.02 -34.10 -37.35
N ASN A 304 1.64 -35.30 -36.90
CA ASN A 304 2.59 -36.37 -36.54
C ASN A 304 3.37 -36.86 -37.77
N ALA A 305 2.72 -37.02 -38.92
CA ALA A 305 3.39 -37.35 -40.17
C ALA A 305 4.38 -36.25 -40.61
N VAL A 306 4.03 -34.97 -40.44
CA VAL A 306 4.95 -33.84 -40.68
C VAL A 306 6.12 -33.85 -39.68
N LEU A 307 5.91 -34.26 -38.43
CA LEU A 307 6.99 -34.42 -37.45
C LEU A 307 7.96 -35.54 -37.83
N GLU A 308 7.48 -36.70 -38.31
CA GLU A 308 8.36 -37.77 -38.81
C GLU A 308 9.22 -37.31 -39.98
N VAL A 309 8.62 -36.71 -41.02
CA VAL A 309 9.36 -36.16 -42.18
C VAL A 309 10.36 -35.09 -41.73
N THR A 310 10.02 -34.27 -40.73
CA THR A 310 10.95 -33.27 -40.16
C THR A 310 12.10 -33.93 -39.41
N ALA A 311 11.86 -35.04 -38.70
CA ALA A 311 12.89 -35.82 -38.02
C ALA A 311 13.83 -36.54 -39.01
N GLU A 312 13.31 -37.10 -40.09
CA GLU A 312 14.11 -37.66 -41.18
C GLU A 312 15.02 -36.60 -41.82
N MET A 313 14.46 -35.43 -42.17
CA MET A 313 15.22 -34.32 -42.73
C MET A 313 16.28 -33.77 -41.77
N LYS A 314 16.00 -33.74 -40.46
CA LYS A 314 16.96 -33.40 -39.40
C LYS A 314 18.11 -34.42 -39.32
N ASN A 315 17.81 -35.71 -39.40
CA ASN A 315 18.79 -36.80 -39.40
C ASN A 315 19.65 -36.78 -40.69
N ALA A 316 19.06 -36.52 -41.85
CA ALA A 316 19.78 -36.32 -43.11
C ALA A 316 20.72 -35.10 -43.04
N THR A 317 20.26 -34.00 -42.44
CA THR A 317 21.06 -32.79 -42.22
C THR A 317 22.22 -33.05 -41.25
N GLN A 318 22.02 -33.84 -40.18
CA GLN A 318 23.10 -34.24 -39.29
C GLN A 318 24.15 -35.12 -39.98
N LYS A 319 23.73 -36.08 -40.83
CA LYS A 319 24.68 -36.87 -41.66
C LYS A 319 25.49 -35.96 -42.60
N LYS A 320 24.85 -35.01 -43.28
CA LYS A 320 25.56 -34.03 -44.14
C LYS A 320 26.50 -33.10 -43.37
N ASN A 321 26.16 -32.72 -42.14
CA ASN A 321 27.06 -31.94 -41.27
C ASN A 321 28.27 -32.76 -40.76
N LEU A 322 28.13 -34.09 -40.60
CA LEU A 322 29.25 -34.98 -40.29
C LEU A 322 30.17 -35.16 -41.51
N GLU A 323 29.62 -35.35 -42.71
CA GLU A 323 30.40 -35.33 -43.96
C GLU A 323 31.16 -34.02 -44.15
N LEU A 324 30.51 -32.87 -43.90
CA LEU A 324 31.13 -31.55 -43.97
C LEU A 324 32.29 -31.41 -42.98
N LYS A 325 32.14 -31.84 -41.72
CA LYS A 325 33.23 -31.82 -40.74
C LYS A 325 34.43 -32.66 -41.20
N LEU A 326 34.20 -33.87 -41.71
CA LEU A 326 35.27 -34.71 -42.24
C LEU A 326 36.00 -34.03 -43.42
N LYS A 327 35.27 -33.33 -44.30
CA LYS A 327 35.86 -32.56 -45.40
C LYS A 327 36.55 -31.27 -44.94
N GLU A 328 36.08 -30.63 -43.89
CA GLU A 328 36.79 -29.51 -43.25
C GLU A 328 38.10 -29.97 -42.60
N ASP A 329 38.12 -31.12 -41.93
CA ASP A 329 39.34 -31.66 -41.30
C ASP A 329 40.34 -32.19 -42.32
N GLU A 330 39.90 -32.81 -43.43
CA GLU A 330 40.75 -33.01 -44.62
C GLU A 330 41.33 -31.69 -45.13
N CYS A 331 40.51 -30.63 -45.27
CA CYS A 331 40.98 -29.31 -45.69
C CYS A 331 41.97 -28.69 -44.69
N ARG A 332 41.80 -28.91 -43.38
CA ARG A 332 42.77 -28.48 -42.35
C ARG A 332 44.07 -29.26 -42.46
N PHE A 333 44.02 -30.57 -42.72
CA PHE A 333 45.20 -31.42 -42.93
C PHE A 333 45.99 -30.97 -44.17
N LEU A 334 45.30 -30.78 -45.31
CA LEU A 334 45.90 -30.27 -46.55
C LEU A 334 46.50 -28.87 -46.37
N ARG A 335 45.83 -27.95 -45.64
CA ARG A 335 46.41 -26.64 -45.30
C ARG A 335 47.65 -26.75 -44.39
N LYS A 336 47.65 -27.69 -43.45
CA LYS A 336 48.79 -27.96 -42.55
C LYS A 336 49.99 -28.49 -43.33
N ASP A 337 49.77 -29.35 -44.32
CA ASP A 337 50.83 -29.91 -45.18
C ASP A 337 51.31 -28.94 -46.24
N LEU A 338 50.43 -28.11 -46.82
CA LEU A 338 50.82 -26.94 -47.62
C LEU A 338 51.73 -26.00 -46.80
N GLY A 339 51.42 -25.82 -45.51
CA GLY A 339 52.25 -25.07 -44.54
C GLY A 339 53.57 -25.75 -44.15
N LYS A 340 53.72 -27.07 -44.31
CA LYS A 340 55.01 -27.76 -44.24
C LYS A 340 55.81 -27.53 -45.53
N MET A 341 55.16 -27.62 -46.69
CA MET A 341 55.81 -27.46 -47.99
C MET A 341 56.31 -26.03 -48.24
N THR A 342 55.59 -24.99 -47.80
CA THR A 342 56.12 -23.61 -47.84
C THR A 342 57.33 -23.44 -46.93
N LYS A 343 57.33 -24.02 -45.71
CA LYS A 343 58.51 -23.99 -44.82
C LYS A 343 59.70 -24.77 -45.38
N LEU A 344 59.46 -25.89 -46.06
CA LEU A 344 60.51 -26.63 -46.78
C LEU A 344 61.06 -25.83 -47.96
N LYS A 345 60.20 -25.12 -48.70
CA LYS A 345 60.64 -24.18 -49.75
C LYS A 345 61.50 -23.07 -49.17
N GLU A 346 61.03 -22.36 -48.15
CA GLU A 346 61.81 -21.29 -47.49
C GLU A 346 63.14 -21.79 -46.93
N PHE A 347 63.19 -23.01 -46.40
CA PHE A 347 64.44 -23.63 -45.96
C PHE A 347 65.37 -23.96 -47.14
N GLY A 348 64.80 -24.44 -48.26
CA GLY A 348 65.51 -24.64 -49.52
C GLY A 348 66.11 -23.34 -50.06
N ASP A 349 65.31 -22.27 -50.18
CA ASP A 349 65.72 -20.96 -50.67
C ASP A 349 66.85 -20.37 -49.79
N ARG A 350 66.73 -20.45 -48.46
CA ARG A 350 67.79 -20.04 -47.51
C ARG A 350 69.05 -20.91 -47.59
N LYS A 351 68.93 -22.18 -48.00
CA LYS A 351 70.06 -23.10 -48.21
C LYS A 351 70.74 -22.89 -49.56
N LEU A 352 69.99 -22.48 -50.58
CA LEU A 352 70.50 -22.10 -51.90
C LEU A 352 71.43 -20.87 -51.77
N ILE A 353 70.94 -19.81 -51.12
CA ILE A 353 71.72 -18.57 -50.88
C ILE A 353 73.03 -18.88 -50.14
N LYS A 354 73.01 -19.76 -49.14
CA LYS A 354 74.22 -20.20 -48.43
C LYS A 354 75.18 -21.03 -49.29
N MET A 355 74.67 -21.86 -50.20
CA MET A 355 75.50 -22.60 -51.16
C MET A 355 76.15 -21.67 -52.18
N GLU A 356 75.46 -20.61 -52.62
CA GLU A 356 76.02 -19.61 -53.55
C GLU A 356 77.10 -18.76 -52.89
N GLN A 357 76.89 -18.32 -51.64
CA GLN A 357 77.90 -17.62 -50.83
C GLN A 357 79.15 -18.50 -50.61
N GLY A 358 78.96 -19.75 -50.15
CA GLY A 358 80.07 -20.69 -49.98
C GLY A 358 80.80 -21.03 -51.29
N ARG A 359 80.12 -20.98 -52.45
CA ARG A 359 80.77 -21.19 -53.76
C ARG A 359 81.67 -20.02 -54.16
N ALA A 360 81.37 -18.79 -53.73
CA ALA A 360 82.25 -17.64 -53.94
C ALA A 360 83.49 -17.74 -53.05
N GLU A 361 83.30 -17.94 -51.75
CA GLU A 361 84.37 -18.04 -50.73
C GLU A 361 85.38 -19.16 -51.07
N MET A 362 84.90 -20.32 -51.53
CA MET A 362 85.75 -21.46 -51.91
C MET A 362 86.54 -21.26 -53.22
N ILE A 363 86.14 -20.32 -54.08
CA ILE A 363 86.92 -19.94 -55.27
C ILE A 363 88.07 -18.99 -54.88
N GLU A 364 87.81 -18.10 -53.93
CA GLU A 364 88.77 -17.09 -53.47
C GLU A 364 89.88 -17.72 -52.58
N GLY A 365 89.50 -18.54 -51.59
CA GLY A 365 90.45 -19.25 -50.72
C GLY A 365 91.36 -20.23 -51.46
N ARG A 366 90.87 -20.87 -52.54
CA ARG A 366 91.67 -21.78 -53.38
C ARG A 366 92.84 -21.08 -54.08
N ASN A 367 92.70 -19.80 -54.38
CA ASN A 367 93.77 -19.02 -55.02
C ASN A 367 94.78 -18.53 -53.97
N GLN A 368 94.33 -18.14 -52.78
CA GLN A 368 95.20 -17.68 -51.69
C GLN A 368 96.08 -18.81 -51.10
N LEU A 369 95.52 -20.02 -50.92
CA LEU A 369 96.25 -21.16 -50.36
C LEU A 369 97.35 -21.73 -51.27
N ARG A 370 97.43 -21.30 -52.55
CA ARG A 370 98.57 -21.63 -53.44
C ARG A 370 99.78 -20.70 -53.25
N GLN A 371 99.59 -19.53 -52.65
CA GLN A 371 100.66 -18.56 -52.38
C GLN A 371 101.44 -18.96 -51.11
N VAL A 372 100.72 -19.21 -50.02
CA VAL A 372 101.24 -19.35 -48.65
C VAL A 372 102.27 -20.48 -48.49
N ILE A 373 102.15 -21.55 -49.28
CA ILE A 373 103.08 -22.71 -49.22
C ILE A 373 104.50 -22.32 -49.67
N ALA A 374 104.64 -21.39 -50.62
CA ALA A 374 105.94 -20.96 -51.15
C ALA A 374 106.68 -19.93 -50.27
N ASP A 375 105.96 -19.24 -49.38
CA ASP A 375 106.53 -18.20 -48.52
C ASP A 375 107.08 -18.77 -47.19
N MET A 376 106.48 -19.83 -46.65
CA MET A 376 106.93 -20.44 -45.39
C MET A 376 108.34 -21.04 -45.44
N GLU A 377 108.79 -21.51 -46.60
CA GLU A 377 110.15 -22.06 -46.77
C GLU A 377 111.24 -20.97 -46.78
N LYS A 378 110.89 -19.72 -47.10
CA LYS A 378 111.84 -18.58 -47.12
C LYS A 378 112.04 -17.91 -45.77
N ASP A 379 111.04 -17.98 -44.89
CA ASP A 379 111.03 -17.17 -43.68
C ASP A 379 111.94 -17.72 -42.56
N VAL A 380 112.37 -18.98 -42.66
CA VAL A 380 113.45 -19.53 -41.82
C VAL A 380 114.75 -18.73 -41.96
N GLU A 381 115.03 -18.17 -43.14
CA GLU A 381 116.24 -17.39 -43.41
C GLU A 381 116.07 -15.89 -43.08
N LYS A 382 114.82 -15.40 -42.93
CA LYS A 382 114.52 -14.04 -42.41
C LYS A 382 114.93 -13.86 -40.95
N TYR A 383 114.94 -14.91 -40.11
CA TYR A 383 115.24 -14.76 -38.67
C TYR A 383 116.63 -14.17 -38.36
N LYS A 384 117.57 -14.16 -39.33
CA LYS A 384 118.85 -13.42 -39.22
C LYS A 384 118.75 -11.93 -39.58
N LYS A 385 117.73 -11.52 -40.34
CA LYS A 385 117.37 -10.09 -40.57
C LYS A 385 116.48 -9.52 -39.46
N GLN A 386 115.85 -10.38 -38.65
CA GLN A 386 115.00 -9.99 -37.52
C GLN A 386 115.72 -9.01 -36.57
N SER A 387 116.90 -9.38 -36.07
CA SER A 387 117.61 -8.66 -34.98
C SER A 387 117.90 -7.17 -35.24
N ASP A 388 118.14 -6.77 -36.50
CA ASP A 388 118.31 -5.35 -36.86
C ASP A 388 117.00 -4.69 -37.36
N ALA A 389 116.01 -5.48 -37.77
CA ALA A 389 114.64 -4.99 -37.92
C ALA A 389 114.03 -4.65 -36.55
N ASP A 390 114.30 -5.46 -35.51
CA ASP A 390 113.75 -5.32 -34.16
C ASP A 390 114.05 -3.95 -33.54
N LYS A 391 115.22 -3.36 -33.82
CA LYS A 391 115.57 -1.99 -33.38
C LYS A 391 114.70 -0.91 -34.04
N ARG A 392 114.33 -1.08 -35.33
CA ARG A 392 113.39 -0.18 -36.02
C ARG A 392 111.95 -0.46 -35.61
N ILE A 393 111.61 -1.72 -35.38
CA ILE A 393 110.32 -2.15 -34.85
C ILE A 393 110.10 -1.58 -33.45
N ILE A 394 111.13 -1.38 -32.61
CA ILE A 394 110.99 -0.68 -31.32
C ILE A 394 110.63 0.80 -31.49
N GLU A 395 111.17 1.51 -32.49
CA GLU A 395 110.78 2.89 -32.78
C GLU A 395 109.40 2.99 -33.44
N GLU A 396 109.08 2.07 -34.35
CA GLU A 396 107.76 1.98 -34.99
C GLU A 396 106.69 1.57 -33.97
N GLN A 397 106.98 0.62 -33.07
CA GLN A 397 106.14 0.31 -31.90
C GLN A 397 106.04 1.49 -30.93
N GLY A 398 107.03 2.40 -30.88
CA GLY A 398 106.90 3.67 -30.19
C GLY A 398 105.81 4.55 -30.82
N ARG A 399 105.82 4.69 -32.16
CA ARG A 399 104.78 5.43 -32.89
C ARG A 399 103.43 4.72 -32.86
N GLU A 400 103.38 3.40 -32.99
CA GLU A 400 102.17 2.61 -32.83
C GLU A 400 101.64 2.71 -31.39
N LYS A 401 102.49 2.72 -30.35
CA LYS A 401 102.06 2.94 -28.96
C LYS A 401 101.48 4.34 -28.74
N ASP A 402 101.99 5.37 -29.41
CA ASP A 402 101.41 6.71 -29.40
C ASP A 402 100.11 6.81 -30.22
N VAL A 403 100.03 6.15 -31.37
CA VAL A 403 98.81 6.06 -32.19
C VAL A 403 97.74 5.23 -31.50
N LEU A 404 98.10 4.10 -30.88
CA LEU A 404 97.25 3.27 -30.03
C LEU A 404 96.86 3.98 -28.74
N SER A 405 97.72 4.83 -28.15
CA SER A 405 97.33 5.67 -27.01
C SER A 405 96.34 6.77 -27.41
N LYS A 406 96.53 7.41 -28.58
CA LYS A 406 95.56 8.36 -29.16
C LYS A 406 94.25 7.69 -29.56
N ASN A 407 94.31 6.48 -30.11
CA ASN A 407 93.14 5.67 -30.45
C ASN A 407 92.46 5.11 -29.19
N LEU A 408 93.19 4.73 -28.15
CA LEU A 408 92.66 4.34 -26.84
C LEU A 408 92.00 5.53 -26.14
N LEU A 409 92.56 6.73 -26.25
CA LEU A 409 91.94 7.96 -25.75
C LEU A 409 90.68 8.32 -26.56
N ARG A 410 90.68 8.16 -27.89
CA ARG A 410 89.47 8.29 -28.72
C ARG A 410 88.42 7.23 -28.40
N LEU A 411 88.81 5.98 -28.21
CA LEU A 411 87.92 4.87 -27.82
C LEU A 411 87.43 5.01 -26.39
N GLN A 412 88.22 5.59 -25.47
CA GLN A 412 87.74 5.99 -24.14
C GLN A 412 86.78 7.17 -24.21
N ALA A 413 86.99 8.15 -25.09
CA ALA A 413 86.03 9.25 -25.30
C ALA A 413 84.71 8.71 -25.86
N ALA A 414 84.77 7.94 -26.96
CA ALA A 414 83.63 7.24 -27.53
C ALA A 414 82.94 6.31 -26.52
N SER A 415 83.70 5.55 -25.73
CA SER A 415 83.16 4.69 -24.66
C SER A 415 82.46 5.51 -23.56
N ARG A 416 83.03 6.64 -23.11
CA ARG A 416 82.36 7.56 -22.18
C ARG A 416 81.07 8.11 -22.78
N ASP A 417 81.04 8.41 -24.07
CA ASP A 417 79.85 8.93 -24.76
C ASP A 417 78.81 7.83 -25.04
N HIS A 418 79.22 6.60 -25.33
CA HIS A 418 78.35 5.42 -25.33
C HIS A 418 77.80 5.12 -23.93
N ILE A 419 78.58 5.30 -22.86
CA ILE A 419 78.10 5.17 -21.47
C ILE A 419 77.09 6.28 -21.12
N LYS A 420 77.28 7.52 -21.60
CA LYS A 420 76.24 8.57 -21.50
C LYS A 420 74.99 8.17 -22.27
N LEU A 421 75.12 7.71 -23.52
CA LEU A 421 74.01 7.29 -24.36
C LEU A 421 73.24 6.10 -23.75
N ILE A 422 73.94 5.10 -23.21
CA ILE A 422 73.35 3.97 -22.48
C ILE A 422 72.61 4.45 -21.23
N LYS A 423 73.17 5.41 -20.46
CA LYS A 423 72.45 6.01 -19.31
C LYS A 423 71.19 6.77 -19.73
N ILE A 424 71.24 7.51 -20.83
CA ILE A 424 70.06 8.19 -21.41
C ILE A 424 69.03 7.17 -21.89
N GLN A 425 69.45 6.13 -22.62
CA GLN A 425 68.58 5.03 -23.06
C GLN A 425 67.98 4.27 -21.87
N GLN A 426 68.73 4.02 -20.78
CA GLN A 426 68.21 3.43 -19.55
C GLN A 426 67.20 4.34 -18.84
N GLN A 427 67.38 5.66 -18.86
CA GLN A 427 66.38 6.60 -18.33
C GLN A 427 65.12 6.65 -19.18
N ILE A 428 65.24 6.62 -20.52
CA ILE A 428 64.10 6.51 -21.44
C ILE A 428 63.39 5.17 -21.25
N ARG A 429 64.13 4.06 -21.15
CA ARG A 429 63.59 2.72 -20.89
C ARG A 429 62.80 2.69 -19.58
N LYS A 430 63.34 3.26 -18.49
CA LYS A 430 62.63 3.36 -17.21
C LYS A 430 61.39 4.26 -17.23
N LYS A 431 61.33 5.26 -18.11
CA LYS A 431 60.09 6.01 -18.36
C LYS A 431 59.06 5.15 -19.07
N ILE A 432 59.44 4.50 -20.17
CA ILE A 432 58.56 3.61 -20.94
C ILE A 432 58.09 2.41 -20.11
N GLU A 433 58.96 1.81 -19.29
CA GLU A 433 58.62 0.74 -18.34
C GLU A 433 57.58 1.23 -17.32
N LYS A 434 57.74 2.44 -16.75
CA LYS A 434 56.75 3.01 -15.84
C LYS A 434 55.44 3.38 -16.54
N GLU A 435 55.50 3.97 -17.73
CA GLU A 435 54.33 4.28 -18.56
C GLU A 435 53.57 2.98 -18.89
N MET A 436 54.28 1.89 -19.19
CA MET A 436 53.70 0.56 -19.42
C MET A 436 53.08 -0.01 -18.14
N ASP A 437 53.71 0.10 -16.97
CA ASP A 437 53.11 -0.26 -15.67
C ASP A 437 51.83 0.53 -15.38
N ASP A 438 51.82 1.83 -15.68
CA ASP A 438 50.67 2.71 -15.47
C ASP A 438 49.54 2.41 -16.48
N TYR A 439 49.86 2.06 -17.74
CA TYR A 439 48.88 1.51 -18.70
C TYR A 439 48.35 0.13 -18.28
N ILE A 440 49.18 -0.76 -17.72
CA ILE A 440 48.74 -2.08 -17.21
C ILE A 440 47.75 -1.90 -16.04
N LYS A 441 47.98 -0.93 -15.15
CA LYS A 441 47.03 -0.57 -14.07
C LYS A 441 45.72 -0.05 -14.63
N GLU A 442 45.76 0.82 -15.64
CA GLU A 442 44.55 1.39 -16.24
C GLU A 442 43.77 0.34 -17.04
N ILE A 443 44.43 -0.57 -17.76
CA ILE A 443 43.80 -1.76 -18.38
C ILE A 443 43.17 -2.65 -17.29
N GLY A 444 43.86 -2.89 -16.19
CA GLY A 444 43.33 -3.66 -15.05
C GLY A 444 42.15 -2.99 -14.35
N LYS A 445 42.06 -1.65 -14.39
CA LYS A 445 40.92 -0.85 -13.92
C LYS A 445 39.75 -0.94 -14.90
N GLN A 446 39.99 -0.74 -16.19
CA GLN A 446 38.99 -0.87 -17.25
C GLN A 446 38.42 -2.30 -17.33
N ALA A 447 39.21 -3.33 -17.04
CA ALA A 447 38.73 -4.71 -16.94
C ALA A 447 37.79 -4.93 -15.74
N LYS A 448 38.04 -4.28 -14.61
CA LYS A 448 37.13 -4.30 -13.43
C LYS A 448 35.86 -3.51 -13.70
N GLU A 449 35.97 -2.36 -14.36
CA GLU A 449 34.84 -1.52 -14.75
C GLU A 449 33.96 -2.23 -15.79
N LYS A 450 34.56 -2.87 -16.80
CA LYS A 450 33.87 -3.74 -17.76
C LYS A 450 33.15 -4.90 -17.05
N THR A 451 33.82 -5.63 -16.15
CA THR A 451 33.19 -6.77 -15.46
C THR A 451 32.11 -6.35 -14.44
N ALA A 452 32.16 -5.12 -13.92
CA ALA A 452 31.05 -4.53 -13.17
C ALA A 452 29.86 -4.21 -14.09
N LEU A 453 30.10 -3.59 -15.25
CA LEU A 453 29.07 -3.29 -16.24
C LEU A 453 28.45 -4.56 -16.87
N GLU A 454 29.23 -5.63 -17.03
CA GLU A 454 28.72 -6.93 -17.49
C GLU A 454 27.80 -7.57 -16.44
N LYS A 455 28.14 -7.49 -15.13
CA LYS A 455 27.25 -7.92 -14.05
C LYS A 455 25.97 -7.09 -13.96
N GLU A 456 26.08 -5.76 -14.12
CA GLU A 456 24.90 -4.89 -14.08
C GLU A 456 24.00 -5.13 -15.30
N ARG A 457 24.58 -5.39 -16.49
CA ARG A 457 23.82 -5.86 -17.66
C ARG A 457 23.07 -7.15 -17.34
N ASP A 458 23.75 -8.15 -16.79
CA ASP A 458 23.15 -9.48 -16.56
C ASP A 458 22.04 -9.40 -15.51
N ARG A 459 22.24 -8.60 -14.46
CA ARG A 459 21.19 -8.25 -13.49
C ARG A 459 19.99 -7.56 -14.17
N LEU A 460 20.22 -6.55 -15.01
CA LEU A 460 19.14 -5.85 -15.73
C LEU A 460 18.43 -6.77 -16.74
N VAL A 461 19.10 -7.81 -17.25
CA VAL A 461 18.47 -8.86 -18.07
C VAL A 461 17.59 -9.76 -17.20
N GLU A 462 18.04 -10.19 -16.01
CA GLU A 462 17.20 -10.94 -15.06
C GLU A 462 15.98 -10.13 -14.58
N GLU A 463 16.17 -8.86 -14.20
CA GLU A 463 15.08 -7.96 -13.82
C GLU A 463 14.10 -7.72 -15.01
N SER A 464 14.60 -7.63 -16.25
CA SER A 464 13.77 -7.54 -17.45
C SER A 464 12.98 -8.83 -17.74
N ILE A 465 13.59 -10.00 -17.53
CA ILE A 465 12.92 -11.31 -17.67
C ILE A 465 11.83 -11.46 -16.59
N GLU A 466 12.09 -11.09 -15.34
CA GLU A 466 11.08 -11.19 -14.29
C GLU A 466 9.95 -10.15 -14.47
N LEU A 467 10.25 -8.93 -14.93
CA LEU A 467 9.22 -7.96 -15.31
C LEU A 467 8.38 -8.47 -16.48
N SER A 468 9.00 -9.13 -17.47
CA SER A 468 8.29 -9.76 -18.60
C SER A 468 7.37 -10.89 -18.12
N ARG A 469 7.84 -11.75 -17.21
CA ARG A 469 7.03 -12.79 -16.56
C ARG A 469 5.82 -12.21 -15.83
N LYS A 470 6.01 -11.17 -15.01
CA LYS A 470 4.93 -10.47 -14.29
C LYS A 470 3.94 -9.80 -15.27
N ILE A 471 4.41 -9.35 -16.43
CA ILE A 471 3.57 -8.82 -17.51
C ILE A 471 2.75 -9.92 -18.20
N GLU A 472 3.27 -11.14 -18.37
CA GLU A 472 2.48 -12.29 -18.84
C GLU A 472 1.46 -12.74 -17.79
N GLU A 473 1.88 -12.93 -16.53
CA GLU A 473 1.00 -13.32 -15.40
C GLU A 473 -0.19 -12.36 -15.26
N THR A 474 0.07 -11.04 -15.25
CA THR A 474 -0.99 -10.03 -15.18
C THR A 474 -1.81 -9.91 -16.48
N MET A 475 -1.26 -10.25 -17.65
CA MET A 475 -2.06 -10.38 -18.87
C MET A 475 -3.02 -11.58 -18.81
N ASP A 476 -2.63 -12.69 -18.19
CA ASP A 476 -3.48 -13.87 -18.00
C ASP A 476 -4.56 -13.62 -16.93
N GLU A 477 -4.24 -12.96 -15.82
CA GLU A 477 -5.26 -12.44 -14.90
C GLU A 477 -6.28 -11.54 -15.63
N VAL A 478 -5.81 -10.65 -16.51
CA VAL A 478 -6.67 -9.78 -17.32
C VAL A 478 -7.49 -10.57 -18.35
N LYS A 479 -7.01 -11.71 -18.88
CA LYS A 479 -7.82 -12.62 -19.72
C LYS A 479 -8.93 -13.27 -18.89
N ILE A 480 -8.61 -13.79 -17.70
CA ILE A 480 -9.57 -14.40 -16.76
C ILE A 480 -10.64 -13.38 -16.36
N LYS A 481 -10.24 -12.16 -15.95
CA LYS A 481 -11.18 -11.09 -15.61
C LYS A 481 -12.01 -10.60 -16.80
N LYS A 482 -11.50 -10.64 -18.02
CA LYS A 482 -12.30 -10.40 -19.24
C LYS A 482 -13.35 -11.51 -19.46
N ALA A 483 -13.03 -12.76 -19.17
CA ALA A 483 -13.97 -13.88 -19.25
C ALA A 483 -15.07 -13.79 -18.17
N GLU A 484 -14.72 -13.45 -16.92
CA GLU A 484 -15.69 -13.14 -15.85
C GLU A 484 -16.63 -11.99 -16.25
N ILE A 485 -16.08 -10.87 -16.74
CA ILE A 485 -16.86 -9.72 -17.22
C ILE A 485 -17.76 -10.10 -18.40
N PHE A 486 -17.34 -11.00 -19.29
CA PHE A 486 -18.17 -11.51 -20.38
C PHE A 486 -19.32 -12.39 -19.87
N GLY A 487 -19.06 -13.28 -18.90
CA GLY A 487 -20.09 -14.08 -18.23
C GLY A 487 -21.13 -13.22 -17.51
N LEU A 488 -20.67 -12.21 -16.76
CA LEU A 488 -21.55 -11.24 -16.09
C LEU A 488 -22.37 -10.42 -17.08
N LYS A 489 -21.78 -9.95 -18.19
CA LYS A 489 -22.52 -9.28 -19.27
C LYS A 489 -23.58 -10.17 -19.90
N LYS A 490 -23.27 -11.45 -20.16
CA LYS A 490 -24.24 -12.43 -20.65
C LYS A 490 -25.40 -12.60 -19.66
N MET A 491 -25.10 -12.76 -18.38
CA MET A 491 -26.12 -12.84 -17.32
C MET A 491 -27.00 -11.59 -17.25
N ILE A 492 -26.43 -10.39 -17.39
CA ILE A 492 -27.19 -9.13 -17.49
C ILE A 492 -28.13 -9.17 -18.70
N THR A 493 -27.65 -9.54 -19.90
CA THR A 493 -28.54 -9.61 -21.09
C THR A 493 -29.64 -10.67 -20.97
N GLU A 494 -29.38 -11.78 -20.26
CA GLU A 494 -30.41 -12.79 -19.96
C GLU A 494 -31.45 -12.28 -18.95
N VAL A 495 -31.04 -11.47 -17.97
CA VAL A 495 -31.95 -10.81 -17.01
C VAL A 495 -32.75 -9.70 -17.68
N GLU A 496 -32.15 -8.90 -18.56
CA GLU A 496 -32.85 -7.89 -19.37
C GLU A 496 -33.88 -8.52 -20.31
N ALA A 497 -33.55 -9.66 -20.93
CA ALA A 497 -34.50 -10.43 -21.74
C ALA A 497 -35.67 -10.97 -20.90
N LYS A 498 -35.39 -11.51 -19.71
CA LYS A 498 -36.42 -11.97 -18.76
C LYS A 498 -37.31 -10.82 -18.28
N LEU A 499 -36.74 -9.64 -17.99
CA LEU A 499 -37.48 -8.43 -17.62
C LEU A 499 -38.42 -7.99 -18.75
N LYS A 500 -37.93 -7.94 -19.99
CA LYS A 500 -38.74 -7.57 -21.16
C LYS A 500 -39.85 -8.59 -21.46
N MET A 501 -39.59 -9.87 -21.22
CA MET A 501 -40.62 -10.92 -21.29
C MET A 501 -41.69 -10.76 -20.20
N GLN A 502 -41.32 -10.35 -18.97
CA GLN A 502 -42.29 -10.04 -17.91
C GLN A 502 -43.11 -8.77 -18.21
N GLN A 503 -42.52 -7.75 -18.86
CA GLN A 503 -43.25 -6.56 -19.32
C GLN A 503 -44.32 -6.93 -20.36
N ASN A 504 -43.95 -7.70 -21.40
CA ASN A 504 -44.89 -8.19 -22.40
C ASN A 504 -46.04 -9.02 -21.76
N LEU A 505 -45.72 -9.84 -20.75
CA LEU A 505 -46.71 -10.64 -20.03
C LEU A 505 -47.67 -9.77 -19.19
N PHE A 506 -47.18 -8.67 -18.61
CA PHE A 506 -48.00 -7.72 -17.85
C PHE A 506 -48.99 -6.98 -18.76
N ASP A 507 -48.55 -6.55 -19.95
CA ASP A 507 -49.45 -5.91 -20.94
C ASP A 507 -50.48 -6.90 -21.50
N ALA A 508 -50.13 -8.19 -21.65
CA ALA A 508 -51.08 -9.25 -22.01
C ALA A 508 -52.15 -9.46 -20.91
N ILE A 509 -51.75 -9.61 -19.65
CA ILE A 509 -52.67 -9.75 -18.50
C ILE A 509 -53.58 -8.50 -18.37
N ARG A 510 -53.06 -7.31 -18.69
CA ARG A 510 -53.83 -6.06 -18.72
C ARG A 510 -54.91 -6.06 -19.81
N ALA A 511 -54.65 -6.71 -20.96
CA ALA A 511 -55.65 -6.92 -22.00
C ALA A 511 -56.70 -7.97 -21.58
N GLU A 512 -56.26 -9.12 -21.07
CA GLU A 512 -57.14 -10.20 -20.56
C GLU A 512 -58.11 -9.68 -19.48
N ARG A 513 -57.62 -8.92 -18.51
CA ARG A 513 -58.44 -8.28 -17.46
C ARG A 513 -59.55 -7.41 -18.05
N ASN A 514 -59.24 -6.62 -19.08
CA ASN A 514 -60.24 -5.76 -19.73
C ASN A 514 -61.28 -6.58 -20.52
N GLN A 515 -60.93 -7.78 -20.99
CA GLN A 515 -61.85 -8.71 -21.65
C GLN A 515 -62.79 -9.38 -20.64
N PHE A 516 -62.28 -9.84 -19.49
CA PHE A 516 -63.11 -10.42 -18.41
C PHE A 516 -64.06 -9.38 -17.78
N GLN A 517 -63.64 -8.12 -17.65
CA GLN A 517 -64.50 -7.01 -17.21
C GLN A 517 -65.77 -6.90 -18.06
N LYS A 518 -65.68 -7.14 -19.38
CA LYS A 518 -66.81 -7.07 -20.31
C LYS A 518 -67.75 -8.27 -20.16
N ALA A 519 -67.20 -9.49 -20.10
CA ALA A 519 -67.99 -10.71 -19.92
C ALA A 519 -68.79 -10.71 -18.61
N LEU A 520 -68.25 -10.11 -17.54
CA LEU A 520 -68.96 -9.96 -16.26
C LEU A 520 -70.22 -9.08 -16.38
N GLN A 521 -70.17 -7.99 -17.17
CA GLN A 521 -71.36 -7.15 -17.40
C GLN A 521 -72.44 -7.87 -18.21
N GLU A 522 -72.03 -8.72 -19.16
CA GLU A 522 -72.94 -9.51 -20.00
C GLU A 522 -73.69 -10.57 -19.16
N SER A 523 -73.00 -11.31 -18.29
CA SER A 523 -73.62 -12.30 -17.39
C SER A 523 -74.52 -11.68 -16.31
N MET A 524 -74.24 -10.46 -15.85
CA MET A 524 -75.10 -9.75 -14.90
C MET A 524 -76.49 -9.39 -15.46
N ALA A 525 -76.66 -9.35 -16.79
CA ALA A 525 -77.96 -9.07 -17.41
C ALA A 525 -78.92 -10.29 -17.34
N GLU A 526 -78.43 -11.50 -17.65
CA GLU A 526 -79.25 -12.73 -17.69
C GLU A 526 -79.86 -13.08 -16.32
N ALA A 527 -79.13 -12.79 -15.23
CA ALA A 527 -79.59 -12.99 -13.86
C ALA A 527 -80.87 -12.19 -13.52
N GLY A 528 -81.19 -11.14 -14.27
CA GLY A 528 -82.40 -10.34 -14.10
C GLY A 528 -83.69 -11.09 -14.46
N GLU A 529 -83.71 -11.85 -15.56
CA GLU A 529 -84.94 -12.50 -16.06
C GLU A 529 -85.40 -13.65 -15.16
N LEU A 530 -84.46 -14.46 -14.65
CA LEU A 530 -84.75 -15.58 -13.76
C LEU A 530 -85.46 -15.14 -12.48
N LYS A 531 -85.17 -13.92 -12.00
CA LYS A 531 -85.78 -13.30 -10.81
C LYS A 531 -87.29 -13.07 -10.96
N GLY A 532 -87.81 -12.97 -12.19
CA GLY A 532 -89.24 -12.83 -12.46
C GLY A 532 -90.04 -14.12 -12.18
N LYS A 533 -89.48 -15.28 -12.52
CA LYS A 533 -90.14 -16.59 -12.35
C LYS A 533 -90.28 -16.98 -10.87
N LEU A 534 -89.33 -16.55 -10.03
CA LEU A 534 -89.27 -16.89 -8.60
C LEU A 534 -90.50 -16.42 -7.81
N LYS A 535 -91.15 -15.30 -8.20
CA LYS A 535 -92.31 -14.73 -7.47
C LYS A 535 -93.49 -15.69 -7.30
N ILE A 536 -93.68 -16.63 -8.23
CA ILE A 536 -94.77 -17.62 -8.15
C ILE A 536 -94.47 -18.70 -7.09
N SER A 537 -93.19 -19.03 -6.88
CA SER A 537 -92.75 -20.03 -5.88
C SER A 537 -92.85 -19.54 -4.44
N ILE A 538 -92.89 -18.22 -4.21
CA ILE A 538 -92.88 -17.64 -2.86
C ILE A 538 -94.10 -18.10 -2.04
N HIS A 539 -95.26 -18.21 -2.67
CA HIS A 539 -96.49 -18.57 -1.96
C HIS A 539 -96.52 -20.03 -1.47
N GLN A 540 -95.75 -20.92 -2.11
CA GLN A 540 -95.50 -22.28 -1.62
C GLN A 540 -94.44 -22.33 -0.51
N THR A 541 -93.71 -21.22 -0.31
CA THR A 541 -92.62 -21.12 0.68
C THR A 541 -93.13 -20.68 2.05
N GLU A 542 -94.28 -19.98 2.13
CA GLU A 542 -94.93 -19.63 3.42
C GLU A 542 -95.05 -20.85 4.35
N GLN A 543 -95.46 -22.00 3.80
CA GLN A 543 -95.73 -23.24 4.53
C GLN A 543 -94.46 -23.97 5.03
N LEU A 544 -93.27 -23.52 4.66
CA LEU A 544 -91.98 -24.07 5.09
C LEU A 544 -91.22 -23.14 6.06
N LYS A 545 -91.80 -21.98 6.43
CA LYS A 545 -91.14 -21.01 7.31
C LYS A 545 -91.13 -21.42 8.79
N GLU A 546 -92.11 -22.18 9.25
CA GLU A 546 -92.18 -22.61 10.66
C GLU A 546 -91.06 -23.62 11.01
N ASP A 547 -90.80 -24.61 10.15
CA ASP A 547 -89.69 -25.57 10.30
C ASP A 547 -88.29 -24.90 10.24
N ALA A 548 -88.16 -23.75 9.58
CA ALA A 548 -86.91 -23.03 9.47
C ALA A 548 -86.50 -22.37 10.81
N SER A 549 -87.47 -21.80 11.52
CA SER A 549 -87.25 -21.01 12.75
C SER A 549 -86.54 -21.82 13.86
N MET A 550 -86.83 -23.12 13.99
CA MET A 550 -86.15 -23.98 14.97
C MET A 550 -84.68 -24.21 14.65
N LYS A 551 -84.30 -24.32 13.37
CA LYS A 551 -82.91 -24.55 12.96
C LYS A 551 -82.06 -23.28 13.02
N GLU A 552 -82.68 -22.13 12.78
CA GLU A 552 -82.05 -20.81 12.84
C GLU A 552 -81.45 -20.53 14.24
N HIS A 553 -82.13 -20.96 15.31
CA HIS A 553 -81.65 -20.81 16.69
C HIS A 553 -80.36 -21.59 16.99
N ASP A 554 -80.19 -22.81 16.48
CA ASP A 554 -78.98 -23.60 16.72
C ASP A 554 -77.82 -23.18 15.79
N VAL A 555 -78.11 -22.64 14.61
CA VAL A 555 -77.11 -21.96 13.77
C VAL A 555 -76.50 -20.76 14.52
N ILE A 556 -77.30 -19.94 15.21
CA ILE A 556 -76.81 -18.79 15.98
C ILE A 556 -75.81 -19.21 17.09
N LYS A 557 -76.01 -20.37 17.73
CA LYS A 557 -75.04 -20.91 18.71
C LYS A 557 -73.71 -21.26 18.05
N ILE A 558 -73.75 -21.96 16.92
CA ILE A 558 -72.55 -22.37 16.16
C ILE A 558 -71.82 -21.14 15.63
N GLU A 559 -72.53 -20.14 15.09
CA GLU A 559 -71.95 -18.87 14.68
C GLU A 559 -71.20 -18.15 15.80
N ASN A 560 -71.73 -18.15 17.02
CA ASN A 560 -71.09 -17.46 18.15
C ASN A 560 -69.80 -18.17 18.61
N VAL A 561 -69.71 -19.49 18.48
CA VAL A 561 -68.46 -20.24 18.67
C VAL A 561 -67.49 -19.96 17.52
N LEU A 562 -67.97 -19.98 16.27
CA LEU A 562 -67.17 -19.66 15.07
C LEU A 562 -66.59 -18.23 15.15
N LYS A 563 -67.36 -17.25 15.60
CA LYS A 563 -66.95 -15.84 15.79
C LYS A 563 -65.88 -15.68 16.87
N LYS A 564 -65.81 -16.55 17.88
CA LYS A 564 -64.69 -16.60 18.85
C LYS A 564 -63.43 -17.19 18.21
N LEU A 565 -63.53 -18.39 17.64
CA LEU A 565 -62.41 -19.08 16.97
C LEU A 565 -61.82 -18.26 15.81
N LEU A 566 -62.63 -17.49 15.08
CA LEU A 566 -62.16 -16.58 14.04
C LEU A 566 -61.40 -15.37 14.60
N LYS A 567 -61.78 -14.84 15.77
CA LYS A 567 -61.03 -13.78 16.45
C LYS A 567 -59.70 -14.30 17.00
N GLU A 568 -59.70 -15.46 17.64
CA GLU A 568 -58.47 -16.12 18.12
C GLU A 568 -57.52 -16.41 16.96
N LYS A 569 -58.03 -16.93 15.83
CA LYS A 569 -57.27 -17.15 14.60
C LYS A 569 -56.69 -15.87 14.00
N GLU A 570 -57.41 -14.75 14.03
CA GLU A 570 -56.87 -13.48 13.50
C GLU A 570 -55.88 -12.82 14.46
N ASN A 571 -56.08 -12.94 15.78
CA ASN A 571 -55.09 -12.53 16.79
C ASN A 571 -53.77 -13.32 16.61
N LEU A 572 -53.84 -14.65 16.51
CA LEU A 572 -52.67 -15.50 16.26
C LEU A 572 -51.97 -15.17 14.94
N LYS A 573 -52.70 -14.82 13.87
CA LYS A 573 -52.10 -14.30 12.62
C LYS A 573 -51.38 -12.96 12.84
N ILE A 574 -51.96 -12.04 13.61
CA ILE A 574 -51.35 -10.74 13.90
C ILE A 574 -50.06 -10.94 14.70
N GLU A 575 -50.06 -11.84 15.69
CA GLU A 575 -48.86 -12.24 16.43
C GLU A 575 -47.81 -12.88 15.51
N ILE A 576 -48.20 -13.87 14.68
CA ILE A 576 -47.31 -14.50 13.70
C ILE A 576 -46.70 -13.46 12.74
N ASN A 577 -47.48 -12.50 12.23
CA ASN A 577 -46.96 -11.43 11.38
C ASN A 577 -46.00 -10.50 12.14
N ASN A 578 -46.34 -10.09 13.37
CA ASN A 578 -45.47 -9.29 14.24
C ASN A 578 -44.14 -10.01 14.55
N HIS A 579 -44.16 -11.34 14.71
CA HIS A 579 -42.96 -12.16 14.86
C HIS A 579 -42.20 -12.30 13.54
N LEU A 580 -42.86 -12.47 12.40
CA LEU A 580 -42.22 -12.53 11.07
C LEU A 580 -41.53 -11.22 10.69
N ASP A 581 -42.14 -10.07 10.96
CA ASP A 581 -41.50 -8.77 10.72
C ASP A 581 -40.32 -8.54 11.69
N LYS A 582 -40.42 -8.87 12.98
CA LYS A 582 -39.26 -8.89 13.89
C LYS A 582 -38.12 -9.80 13.40
N ILE A 583 -38.45 -10.98 12.89
CA ILE A 583 -37.46 -11.91 12.30
C ILE A 583 -36.84 -11.33 11.01
N LYS A 584 -37.60 -10.54 10.24
CA LYS A 584 -37.13 -9.87 9.02
C LYS A 584 -36.18 -8.71 9.36
N ASP A 585 -36.52 -7.91 10.35
CA ASP A 585 -35.74 -6.75 10.77
C ASP A 585 -34.43 -7.21 11.45
N LEU A 586 -34.49 -8.19 12.36
CA LEU A 586 -33.30 -8.83 12.93
C LEU A 586 -32.39 -9.48 11.87
N LYS A 587 -32.96 -10.04 10.79
CA LYS A 587 -32.17 -10.54 9.64
C LYS A 587 -31.50 -9.39 8.88
N GLY A 588 -32.15 -8.24 8.77
CA GLY A 588 -31.56 -7.00 8.25
C GLY A 588 -30.34 -6.57 9.07
N GLU A 589 -30.53 -6.42 10.39
CA GLU A 589 -29.45 -6.08 11.34
C GLU A 589 -28.28 -7.07 11.27
N ILE A 590 -28.55 -8.38 11.22
CA ILE A 590 -27.52 -9.43 11.05
C ILE A 590 -26.77 -9.26 9.72
N THR A 591 -27.44 -8.91 8.62
CA THR A 591 -26.76 -8.64 7.34
C THR A 591 -25.90 -7.38 7.38
N GLU A 592 -26.38 -6.27 7.95
CA GLU A 592 -25.60 -5.04 8.09
C GLU A 592 -24.37 -5.25 8.99
N MET A 593 -24.55 -5.92 10.14
CA MET A 593 -23.46 -6.28 11.05
C MET A 593 -22.43 -7.18 10.39
N SER A 594 -22.84 -8.15 9.56
CA SER A 594 -21.91 -9.01 8.83
C SER A 594 -21.26 -8.32 7.63
N GLU A 595 -21.82 -7.24 7.08
CA GLU A 595 -21.11 -6.39 6.10
C GLU A 595 -20.08 -5.47 6.77
N GLU A 596 -20.40 -4.90 7.95
CA GLU A 596 -19.46 -4.12 8.74
C GLU A 596 -18.32 -5.00 9.29
N GLU A 597 -18.61 -6.22 9.76
CA GLU A 597 -17.60 -7.23 10.12
C GLU A 597 -16.61 -7.45 8.97
N LYS A 598 -17.10 -7.70 7.75
CA LYS A 598 -16.27 -7.86 6.54
C LYS A 598 -15.51 -6.59 6.18
N ARG A 599 -15.99 -5.40 6.54
CA ARG A 599 -15.28 -4.13 6.34
C ARG A 599 -14.16 -3.96 7.37
N LEU A 600 -14.44 -4.19 8.65
CA LEU A 600 -13.46 -4.16 9.73
C LEU A 600 -12.36 -5.21 9.52
N HIS A 601 -12.70 -6.42 9.11
CA HIS A 601 -11.74 -7.48 8.83
C HIS A 601 -10.77 -7.09 7.70
N LYS A 602 -11.26 -6.44 6.63
CA LYS A 602 -10.38 -5.89 5.57
C LYS A 602 -9.41 -4.82 6.10
N VAL A 603 -9.90 -3.91 6.95
CA VAL A 603 -9.07 -2.87 7.59
C VAL A 603 -8.02 -3.50 8.52
N ILE A 604 -8.37 -4.55 9.26
CA ILE A 604 -7.43 -5.31 10.09
C ILE A 604 -6.35 -5.98 9.22
N MET A 605 -6.73 -6.68 8.13
CA MET A 605 -5.77 -7.27 7.20
C MET A 605 -4.84 -6.24 6.53
N GLU A 606 -5.34 -5.03 6.24
CA GLU A 606 -4.54 -3.96 5.67
C GLU A 606 -3.57 -3.35 6.70
N ASN A 607 -4.03 -3.12 7.94
CA ASN A 607 -3.18 -2.70 9.05
C ASN A 607 -2.13 -3.77 9.42
N GLU A 608 -2.46 -5.06 9.39
CA GLU A 608 -1.47 -6.12 9.57
C GLU A 608 -0.38 -6.09 8.50
N ARG A 609 -0.73 -5.81 7.24
CA ARG A 609 0.25 -5.66 6.15
C ARG A 609 1.15 -4.45 6.37
N THR A 610 0.61 -3.31 6.79
CA THR A 610 1.43 -2.12 7.08
C THR A 610 2.34 -2.33 8.29
N ILE A 611 1.87 -3.00 9.35
CA ILE A 611 2.70 -3.41 10.49
C ILE A 611 3.82 -4.37 10.04
N LYS A 612 3.48 -5.42 9.28
CA LYS A 612 4.45 -6.40 8.74
C LYS A 612 5.47 -5.75 7.79
N GLN A 613 5.12 -4.66 7.12
CA GLN A 613 6.06 -3.85 6.33
C GLN A 613 6.92 -2.96 7.23
N GLN A 614 6.34 -2.22 8.17
CA GLN A 614 7.06 -1.35 9.11
C GLN A 614 8.09 -2.12 9.95
N VAL A 615 7.80 -3.37 10.34
CA VAL A 615 8.78 -4.24 11.03
C VAL A 615 9.98 -4.55 10.13
N LYS A 616 9.77 -4.87 8.85
CA LYS A 616 10.86 -5.08 7.89
C LYS A 616 11.67 -3.79 7.64
N ASP A 617 10.99 -2.66 7.55
CA ASP A 617 11.65 -1.36 7.36
C ASP A 617 12.49 -0.98 8.59
N LEU A 618 12.00 -1.24 9.81
CA LEU A 618 12.75 -1.09 11.06
C LEU A 618 13.94 -2.06 11.14
N GLU A 619 13.78 -3.32 10.78
CA GLU A 619 14.90 -4.27 10.68
C GLU A 619 15.97 -3.77 9.70
N ASN A 620 15.57 -3.22 8.55
CA ASN A 620 16.49 -2.70 7.54
C ASN A 620 17.22 -1.45 8.03
N LEU A 621 16.51 -0.52 8.69
CA LEU A 621 17.13 0.62 9.38
C LEU A 621 18.08 0.19 10.50
N MET A 622 17.80 -0.90 11.22
CA MET A 622 18.73 -1.48 12.19
C MET A 622 19.98 -2.08 11.51
N LYS A 623 19.82 -2.82 10.42
CA LYS A 623 20.93 -3.35 9.62
C LYS A 623 21.81 -2.21 9.07
N GLU A 624 21.21 -1.14 8.55
CA GLU A 624 21.91 0.07 8.10
C GLU A 624 22.63 0.78 9.25
N ARG A 625 21.97 0.98 10.40
CA ARG A 625 22.58 1.54 11.63
C ARG A 625 23.81 0.73 12.05
N ASP A 626 23.74 -0.59 12.01
CA ASP A 626 24.82 -1.46 12.49
C ASP A 626 25.98 -1.55 11.49
N ILE A 627 25.70 -1.46 10.20
CA ILE A 627 26.71 -1.26 9.15
C ILE A 627 27.40 0.10 9.32
N LEU A 628 26.65 1.18 9.51
CA LEU A 628 27.18 2.53 9.70
C LEU A 628 27.97 2.67 11.01
N GLY A 629 27.49 2.06 12.10
CA GLY A 629 28.21 1.96 13.38
C GLY A 629 29.52 1.20 13.22
N SER A 630 29.51 0.06 12.53
CA SER A 630 30.72 -0.71 12.21
C SER A 630 31.71 0.08 11.36
N GLN A 631 31.24 0.88 10.40
CA GLN A 631 32.09 1.77 9.60
C GLN A 631 32.64 2.93 10.44
N LEU A 632 31.85 3.51 11.34
CA LEU A 632 32.25 4.61 12.22
C LEU A 632 33.32 4.18 13.22
N VAL A 633 33.20 2.99 13.82
CA VAL A 633 34.23 2.40 14.68
C VAL A 633 35.54 2.23 13.91
N ARG A 634 35.52 1.55 12.76
CA ARG A 634 36.72 1.39 11.91
C ARG A 634 37.34 2.73 11.49
N ARG A 635 36.53 3.76 11.21
CA ARG A 635 37.01 5.11 10.90
C ARG A 635 37.65 5.80 12.11
N ASN A 636 37.13 5.59 13.32
CA ASN A 636 37.76 6.08 14.54
C ASN A 636 39.08 5.34 14.84
N ASP A 637 39.15 4.03 14.60
CA ASP A 637 40.39 3.24 14.72
C ASP A 637 41.45 3.70 13.71
N GLU A 638 41.06 3.89 12.44
CA GLU A 638 41.91 4.49 11.39
C GLU A 638 42.42 5.88 11.82
N LEU A 639 41.56 6.74 12.39
CA LEU A 639 41.95 8.06 12.90
C LEU A 639 42.91 7.96 14.09
N ALA A 640 42.67 7.07 15.06
CA ALA A 640 43.56 6.87 16.21
C ALA A 640 44.96 6.41 15.77
N LEU A 641 45.04 5.46 14.83
CA LEU A 641 46.28 5.01 14.21
C LEU A 641 47.00 6.15 13.46
N LEU A 642 46.26 7.04 12.79
CA LEU A 642 46.82 8.22 12.15
C LEU A 642 47.34 9.26 13.17
N TYR A 643 46.65 9.47 14.29
CA TYR A 643 47.12 10.38 15.34
C TYR A 643 48.42 9.89 16.01
N GLU A 644 48.51 8.61 16.37
CA GLU A 644 49.77 8.05 16.90
C GLU A 644 50.89 8.07 15.84
N LYS A 645 50.57 7.81 14.57
CA LYS A 645 51.55 7.96 13.48
C LYS A 645 52.05 9.40 13.33
N ILE A 646 51.18 10.40 13.43
CA ILE A 646 51.55 11.83 13.42
C ILE A 646 52.45 12.17 14.61
N LYS A 647 52.09 11.71 15.81
CA LYS A 647 52.84 11.90 17.06
C LYS A 647 54.23 11.27 17.02
N ILE A 648 54.37 10.07 16.46
CA ILE A 648 55.67 9.42 16.22
C ILE A 648 56.51 10.22 15.19
N LEU A 649 55.89 10.68 14.11
CA LEU A 649 56.58 11.49 13.08
C LEU A 649 57.02 12.85 13.64
N GLN A 650 56.20 13.53 14.44
CA GLN A 650 56.56 14.77 15.14
C GLN A 650 57.73 14.55 16.11
N THR A 651 57.67 13.50 16.93
CA THR A 651 58.77 13.13 17.85
C THR A 651 60.08 12.85 17.10
N THR A 652 59.98 12.20 15.93
CA THR A 652 61.12 11.94 15.04
C THR A 652 61.65 13.23 14.40
N LEU A 653 60.77 14.14 13.99
CA LEU A 653 61.11 15.43 13.40
C LEU A 653 61.84 16.32 14.40
N TYR A 654 61.29 16.54 15.61
CA TYR A 654 61.94 17.33 16.66
C TYR A 654 63.32 16.78 17.03
N ARG A 655 63.49 15.45 17.06
CA ARG A 655 64.81 14.82 17.26
C ARG A 655 65.77 15.13 16.11
N GLY A 656 65.29 15.11 14.87
CA GLY A 656 66.07 15.46 13.67
C GLY A 656 66.45 16.94 13.63
N GLU A 657 65.54 17.83 14.01
CA GLU A 657 65.75 19.28 14.11
C GLU A 657 66.80 19.62 15.17
N ALA A 658 66.69 19.08 16.38
CA ALA A 658 67.69 19.26 17.43
C ALA A 658 69.07 18.71 17.04
N GLN A 659 69.12 17.57 16.33
CA GLN A 659 70.38 17.05 15.78
C GLN A 659 70.95 17.96 14.67
N TYR A 660 70.09 18.50 13.80
CA TYR A 660 70.49 19.44 12.75
C TYR A 660 71.03 20.75 13.33
N GLU A 661 70.37 21.32 14.34
CA GLU A 661 70.84 22.53 15.04
C GLU A 661 72.22 22.31 15.67
N GLN A 662 72.43 21.19 16.36
CA GLN A 662 73.77 20.81 16.86
C GLN A 662 74.82 20.70 15.73
N ARG A 663 74.47 20.16 14.55
CA ARG A 663 75.39 20.14 13.40
C ARG A 663 75.66 21.55 12.86
N VAL A 664 74.67 22.45 12.89
CA VAL A 664 74.84 23.87 12.49
C VAL A 664 75.76 24.60 13.47
N ASP A 665 75.67 24.34 14.77
CA ASP A 665 76.58 24.90 15.78
C ASP A 665 78.00 24.34 15.69
N ASP A 666 78.17 23.03 15.48
CA ASP A 666 79.49 22.46 15.16
C ASP A 666 80.09 23.14 13.91
N ILE A 667 79.29 23.40 12.87
CA ILE A 667 79.72 24.13 11.68
C ILE A 667 80.04 25.60 11.98
N ARG A 668 79.34 26.27 12.91
CA ARG A 668 79.66 27.64 13.38
C ARG A 668 81.00 27.64 14.12
N LEU A 669 81.22 26.72 15.05
CA LEU A 669 82.47 26.57 15.81
C LEU A 669 83.66 26.26 14.88
N LEU A 670 83.52 25.30 13.97
CA LEU A 670 84.55 24.98 12.97
C LEU A 670 84.85 26.16 12.04
N LYS A 671 83.85 27.00 11.69
CA LYS A 671 84.08 28.24 10.93
C LYS A 671 84.86 29.29 11.74
N VAL A 672 84.68 29.35 13.06
CA VAL A 672 85.49 30.22 13.95
C VAL A 672 86.92 29.69 14.05
N GLU A 673 87.11 28.38 14.24
CA GLU A 673 88.44 27.78 14.34
C GLU A 673 89.23 27.89 13.01
N ILE A 674 88.56 27.72 11.86
CA ILE A 674 89.16 27.98 10.54
C ILE A 674 89.57 29.46 10.40
N LYS A 675 88.83 30.43 10.97
CA LYS A 675 89.28 31.84 11.01
C LYS A 675 90.50 32.00 11.91
N ARG A 676 90.50 31.40 13.12
CA ARG A 676 91.62 31.43 14.08
C ARG A 676 92.90 30.90 13.44
N LEU A 677 92.87 29.70 12.87
CA LEU A 677 94.00 29.05 12.19
C LEU A 677 94.48 29.83 10.96
N ARG A 678 93.57 30.49 10.21
CA ARG A 678 93.97 31.37 9.08
C ARG A 678 94.67 32.64 9.57
N GLN A 679 94.23 33.23 10.68
CA GLN A 679 94.87 34.39 11.29
C GLN A 679 96.24 34.03 11.90
N GLU A 680 96.32 32.90 12.60
CA GLU A 680 97.57 32.33 13.13
C GLU A 680 98.57 32.06 12.00
N LYS A 681 98.15 31.38 10.91
CA LYS A 681 98.98 31.19 9.71
C LYS A 681 99.44 32.52 9.09
N LYS A 682 98.58 33.56 9.07
CA LYS A 682 98.97 34.89 8.57
C LYS A 682 100.04 35.54 9.44
N LEU A 683 99.89 35.48 10.77
CA LEU A 683 100.88 36.02 11.72
C LEU A 683 102.22 35.27 11.61
N LEU A 684 102.19 33.94 11.56
CA LEU A 684 103.37 33.11 11.34
C LEU A 684 104.04 33.42 9.99
N SER A 685 103.26 33.63 8.93
CA SER A 685 103.80 34.00 7.61
C SER A 685 104.50 35.37 7.62
N VAL A 686 104.01 36.34 8.41
CA VAL A 686 104.67 37.64 8.59
C VAL A 686 105.93 37.50 9.46
N SER A 687 105.89 36.65 10.49
CA SER A 687 107.09 36.33 11.27
C SER A 687 108.19 35.71 10.39
N VAL A 688 107.82 34.80 9.49
CA VAL A 688 108.75 34.18 8.53
C VAL A 688 109.32 35.17 7.51
N SER A 689 108.54 36.15 7.01
CA SER A 689 109.12 37.22 6.18
C SER A 689 110.10 38.08 6.98
N ASN A 690 109.75 38.45 8.20
CA ASN A 690 110.58 39.29 9.06
C ASN A 690 111.91 38.60 9.43
N ILE A 691 111.93 37.27 9.59
CA ILE A 691 113.18 36.49 9.75
C ILE A 691 114.13 36.69 8.56
N SER A 692 113.62 36.90 7.34
CA SER A 692 114.47 37.15 6.17
C SER A 692 115.13 38.54 6.20
N ASP A 693 114.44 39.54 6.76
CA ASP A 693 114.97 40.90 6.91
C ASP A 693 115.90 41.02 8.12
N LEU A 694 115.54 40.40 9.26
CA LEU A 694 116.44 40.26 10.42
C LEU A 694 117.75 39.55 10.06
N ARG A 695 117.73 38.57 9.14
CA ARG A 695 118.96 37.96 8.61
C ARG A 695 119.81 38.93 7.78
N LYS A 696 119.19 39.81 6.97
CA LYS A 696 119.91 40.88 6.25
C LYS A 696 120.50 41.90 7.23
N GLU A 697 119.74 42.24 8.28
CA GLU A 697 120.16 43.16 9.33
C GLU A 697 121.33 42.60 10.14
N VAL A 698 121.29 41.33 10.54
CA VAL A 698 122.45 40.63 11.14
C VAL A 698 123.67 40.66 10.20
N ILE A 699 123.51 40.33 8.92
CA ILE A 699 124.61 40.38 7.94
C ILE A 699 125.14 41.81 7.75
N ASN A 700 124.30 42.83 7.86
CA ASN A 700 124.72 44.22 7.79
C ASN A 700 125.42 44.66 9.08
N LEU A 701 124.94 44.26 10.26
CA LEU A 701 125.61 44.47 11.54
C LEU A 701 126.94 43.73 11.62
N GLU A 702 127.09 42.56 11.01
CA GLU A 702 128.38 41.85 10.86
C GLU A 702 129.33 42.61 9.91
N LYS A 703 128.82 43.16 8.81
CA LYS A 703 129.60 44.04 7.90
C LYS A 703 130.01 45.34 8.61
N ASP A 704 129.14 45.93 9.40
CA ASP A 704 129.42 47.19 10.10
C ASP A 704 130.32 46.96 11.32
N LEU A 705 130.18 45.84 12.02
CA LEU A 705 131.13 45.38 13.03
C LEU A 705 132.51 45.07 12.42
N THR A 706 132.58 44.50 11.22
CA THR A 706 133.86 44.27 10.53
C THR A 706 134.46 45.57 9.96
N LYS A 707 133.66 46.52 9.46
CA LYS A 707 134.10 47.88 9.16
C LYS A 707 134.64 48.59 10.40
N GLU A 708 133.91 48.57 11.52
CA GLU A 708 134.37 49.20 12.76
C GLU A 708 135.58 48.50 13.37
N ARG A 709 135.73 47.16 13.23
CA ARG A 709 136.98 46.46 13.57
C ARG A 709 138.15 46.86 12.66
N LEU A 710 137.91 47.03 11.35
CA LEU A 710 138.92 47.53 10.41
C LEU A 710 139.27 49.00 10.68
N LYS A 711 138.29 49.81 11.08
CA LYS A 711 138.44 51.24 11.44
C LYS A 711 139.11 51.42 12.80
N VAL A 712 138.83 50.56 13.78
CA VAL A 712 139.63 50.47 15.01
C VAL A 712 141.06 50.07 14.67
N ARG A 713 141.29 49.08 13.80
CA ARG A 713 142.64 48.72 13.35
C ARG A 713 143.35 49.84 12.56
N ALA A 714 142.61 50.59 11.75
CA ALA A 714 143.14 51.77 11.06
C ALA A 714 143.46 52.91 12.06
N LEU A 715 142.61 53.13 13.06
CA LEU A 715 142.86 54.06 14.16
C LEU A 715 144.03 53.60 15.06
N GLU A 716 144.23 52.30 15.28
CA GLU A 716 145.41 51.74 15.93
C GLU A 716 146.67 52.02 15.10
N GLN A 717 146.59 51.96 13.77
CA GLN A 717 147.68 52.34 12.87
C GLN A 717 147.91 53.87 12.83
N GLU A 718 146.86 54.68 12.83
CA GLU A 718 146.95 56.15 12.97
C GLU A 718 147.48 56.56 14.35
N ILE A 719 147.25 55.77 15.41
CA ILE A 719 147.86 55.95 16.73
C ILE A 719 149.35 55.53 16.72
N GLN A 720 149.72 54.54 15.91
CA GLN A 720 151.12 54.15 15.69
C GLN A 720 151.88 55.16 14.81
N THR A 721 151.20 55.94 13.96
CA THR A 721 151.77 57.07 13.19
C THR A 721 150.86 58.32 13.24
N PRO A 722 150.89 59.10 14.35
CA PRO A 722 149.90 60.16 14.62
C PRO A 722 150.13 61.47 13.86
N LEU A 723 149.62 61.53 12.63
CA LEU A 723 149.41 62.79 11.88
C LEU A 723 148.13 63.48 12.35
N ASN A 724 148.24 64.18 13.48
CA ASN A 724 147.11 64.57 14.32
C ASN A 724 146.66 66.04 14.11
N ILE A 725 145.44 66.26 13.60
CA ILE A 725 144.82 67.60 13.48
C ILE A 725 143.39 67.63 14.07
N HIS A 726 143.38 67.81 15.40
CA HIS A 726 142.31 68.39 16.23
C HIS A 726 140.99 67.61 16.48
N ARG A 727 140.49 67.82 17.71
CA ARG A 727 139.40 67.09 18.37
C ARG A 727 138.55 68.10 19.13
N TRP A 728 137.38 68.50 18.61
CA TRP A 728 136.17 69.03 19.29
C TRP A 728 135.18 69.67 18.28
N ARG A 729 133.87 69.66 18.59
CA ARG A 729 132.79 70.43 17.92
C ARG A 729 131.63 70.68 18.90
N LYS A 730 130.87 71.78 18.74
CA LYS A 730 129.70 72.14 19.56
C LYS A 730 128.44 71.33 19.20
N LEU A 731 127.47 71.31 20.11
CA LEU A 731 126.06 70.97 19.83
C LEU A 731 125.27 72.23 19.40
N GLU A 732 124.16 72.03 18.70
CA GLU A 732 123.21 73.05 18.26
C GLU A 732 121.77 72.62 18.60
N GLY A 733 120.91 73.56 19.01
CA GLY A 733 119.50 73.33 19.34
C GLY A 733 118.91 74.48 20.16
N SER A 734 117.66 74.87 19.87
CA SER A 734 116.88 75.91 20.57
C SER A 734 115.39 75.70 20.32
N ASP A 735 114.54 76.11 21.26
CA ASP A 735 113.09 75.83 21.23
C ASP A 735 112.27 76.81 20.34
N PRO A 736 111.11 76.38 19.79
CA PRO A 736 110.28 77.18 18.88
C PRO A 736 109.33 78.17 19.57
N ASP A 737 108.86 79.17 18.82
CA ASP A 737 108.15 80.36 19.31
C ASP A 737 106.61 80.21 19.38
N ALA A 738 105.98 81.01 20.24
CA ALA A 738 104.57 80.91 20.64
C ALA A 738 103.56 81.07 19.48
N LEU A 739 103.95 81.74 18.39
CA LEU A 739 103.09 81.93 17.21
C LEU A 739 102.69 80.58 16.57
N GLU A 740 103.59 79.60 16.53
CA GLU A 740 103.32 78.29 15.93
C GLU A 740 102.28 77.50 16.71
N LEU A 741 102.30 77.58 18.05
CA LEU A 741 101.27 76.97 18.90
C LEU A 741 99.88 77.57 18.63
N ILE A 742 99.79 78.89 18.49
CA ILE A 742 98.52 79.58 18.24
C ILE A 742 97.91 79.16 16.89
N GLN A 743 98.72 79.09 15.83
CA GLN A 743 98.27 78.58 14.53
C GLN A 743 97.79 77.12 14.64
N LYS A 744 98.52 76.26 15.36
CA LYS A 744 98.17 74.86 15.58
C LYS A 744 96.86 74.70 16.33
N VAL A 745 96.59 75.54 17.33
CA VAL A 745 95.29 75.58 18.04
C VAL A 745 94.14 75.97 17.11
N GLN A 746 94.29 76.98 16.26
CA GLN A 746 93.24 77.40 15.32
C GLN A 746 92.93 76.33 14.26
N ILE A 747 93.95 75.61 13.76
CA ILE A 747 93.78 74.47 12.85
C ILE A 747 93.00 73.34 13.56
N LEU A 748 93.34 73.03 14.81
CA LEU A 748 92.63 72.01 15.60
C LEU A 748 91.18 72.41 15.87
N GLN A 749 90.89 73.68 16.21
CA GLN A 749 89.52 74.18 16.40
C GLN A 749 88.67 74.03 15.13
N LYS A 750 89.19 74.41 13.95
CA LYS A 750 88.50 74.20 12.66
C LYS A 750 88.26 72.71 12.38
N ARG A 751 89.22 71.84 12.73
CA ARG A 751 89.07 70.38 12.56
C ARG A 751 88.00 69.79 13.48
N VAL A 752 87.90 70.26 14.73
CA VAL A 752 86.85 69.85 15.67
C VAL A 752 85.47 70.27 15.14
N ILE A 753 85.32 71.51 14.65
CA ILE A 753 84.04 71.99 14.09
C ILE A 753 83.57 71.09 12.94
N ASN A 754 84.43 70.78 11.98
CA ASN A 754 84.08 69.87 10.87
C ASN A 754 83.69 68.45 11.34
N ILE A 755 84.36 67.92 12.36
CA ILE A 755 84.01 66.59 12.93
C ILE A 755 82.66 66.65 13.64
N THR A 756 82.34 67.75 14.34
CA THR A 756 81.02 67.91 14.98
C THR A 756 79.89 68.04 13.97
N SER A 757 80.06 68.75 12.85
CA SER A 757 79.03 68.80 11.79
C SER A 757 78.83 67.44 11.12
N GLU A 758 79.92 66.73 10.82
CA GLU A 758 79.86 65.39 10.21
C GLU A 758 79.24 64.34 11.17
N SER A 759 79.33 64.55 12.48
CA SER A 759 78.62 63.74 13.48
C SER A 759 77.11 64.00 13.47
N ILE A 760 76.70 65.27 13.39
CA ILE A 760 75.28 65.67 13.36
C ILE A 760 74.58 65.18 12.08
N GLU A 761 75.28 65.16 10.94
CA GLU A 761 74.77 64.56 9.69
C GLU A 761 74.59 63.04 9.80
N ARG A 762 75.53 62.34 10.47
CA ARG A 762 75.38 60.90 10.75
C ARG A 762 74.22 60.59 11.70
N GLU A 763 74.02 61.40 12.74
CA GLU A 763 72.87 61.25 13.66
C GLU A 763 71.53 61.46 12.93
N ARG A 764 71.43 62.46 12.04
CA ARG A 764 70.24 62.66 11.20
C ARG A 764 69.94 61.42 10.36
N HIS A 765 70.93 60.91 9.61
CA HIS A 765 70.74 59.69 8.82
C HIS A 765 70.39 58.46 9.67
N LEU A 766 70.90 58.37 10.90
CA LEU A 766 70.49 57.31 11.84
C LEU A 766 68.98 57.41 12.16
N THR A 767 68.50 58.60 12.52
CA THR A 767 67.07 58.82 12.84
C THR A 767 66.15 58.62 11.63
N GLU A 768 66.59 58.94 10.42
CA GLU A 768 65.87 58.63 9.17
C GLU A 768 65.76 57.12 8.95
N ILE A 769 66.85 56.38 9.15
CA ILE A 769 66.88 54.91 9.03
C ILE A 769 66.03 54.24 10.12
N GLU A 770 66.03 54.73 11.35
CA GLU A 770 65.18 54.22 12.44
C GLU A 770 63.69 54.50 12.19
N SER A 771 63.36 55.68 11.64
CA SER A 771 62.01 56.03 11.19
C SER A 771 61.52 55.09 10.07
N LEU A 772 62.37 54.82 9.07
CA LEU A 772 62.07 53.88 8.00
C LEU A 772 61.95 52.44 8.52
N TYR A 773 62.85 52.00 9.41
CA TYR A 773 62.84 50.66 10.00
C TYR A 773 61.60 50.41 10.85
N THR A 774 61.23 51.33 11.73
CA THR A 774 60.00 51.22 12.55
C THR A 774 58.73 51.32 11.71
N THR A 775 58.78 51.95 10.54
CA THR A 775 57.67 51.98 9.57
C THR A 775 57.59 50.66 8.79
N LEU A 776 58.70 50.12 8.30
CA LEU A 776 58.75 48.80 7.65
C LEU A 776 58.30 47.69 8.60
N LYS A 777 58.76 47.72 9.86
CA LYS A 777 58.37 46.74 10.88
C LYS A 777 56.85 46.72 11.08
N ARG A 778 56.22 47.90 11.22
CA ARG A 778 54.75 48.04 11.31
C ARG A 778 53.99 47.65 10.03
N MET A 779 54.65 47.61 8.87
CA MET A 779 54.07 47.03 7.64
C MET A 779 54.19 45.51 7.63
N VAL A 780 55.33 44.94 8.04
CA VAL A 780 55.54 43.48 8.15
C VAL A 780 54.63 42.87 9.23
N GLU A 781 54.50 43.50 10.39
CA GLU A 781 53.55 43.13 11.46
C GLU A 781 52.07 43.19 11.00
N LYS A 782 51.78 43.84 9.87
CA LYS A 782 50.44 43.90 9.23
C LYS A 782 50.30 43.02 7.99
N GLN A 783 51.35 42.35 7.54
CA GLN A 783 51.24 41.36 6.47
C GLN A 783 50.83 40.00 7.08
N PRO A 784 49.75 39.36 6.59
CA PRO A 784 49.39 38.03 7.05
C PRO A 784 50.50 37.03 6.66
N GLY A 785 50.88 36.16 7.60
CA GLY A 785 51.86 35.11 7.34
C GLY A 785 51.40 34.15 6.22
N PRO A 786 52.32 33.39 5.60
CA PRO A 786 52.01 32.49 4.49
C PRO A 786 50.95 31.42 4.84
N GLU A 787 50.85 31.05 6.11
CA GLU A 787 49.79 30.19 6.64
C GLU A 787 48.42 30.86 6.56
N ILE A 788 48.27 32.06 7.13
CA ILE A 788 47.04 32.87 7.05
C ILE A 788 46.67 33.15 5.58
N GLN A 789 47.65 33.42 4.71
CA GLN A 789 47.38 33.67 3.30
C GLN A 789 46.96 32.39 2.53
N THR A 790 47.46 31.22 2.90
CA THR A 790 46.98 29.94 2.33
C THR A 790 45.63 29.52 2.91
N GLU A 791 45.31 29.87 4.17
CA GLU A 791 43.95 29.74 4.72
C GLU A 791 42.95 30.69 4.06
N LEU A 792 43.35 31.93 3.76
CA LEU A 792 42.53 32.87 3.00
C LEU A 792 42.20 32.30 1.61
N VAL A 793 43.18 31.70 0.92
CA VAL A 793 42.95 31.05 -0.38
C VAL A 793 42.07 29.79 -0.25
N LYS A 794 42.21 28.99 0.83
CA LYS A 794 41.31 27.84 1.10
C LYS A 794 39.88 28.31 1.35
N THR A 795 39.67 29.28 2.23
CA THR A 795 38.34 29.81 2.58
C THR A 795 37.70 30.53 1.40
N GLN A 796 38.45 31.28 0.60
CA GLN A 796 37.94 31.91 -0.62
C GLN A 796 37.52 30.87 -1.68
N LYS A 797 38.30 29.78 -1.87
CA LYS A 797 37.91 28.66 -2.74
C LYS A 797 36.67 27.94 -2.22
N ALA A 798 36.57 27.71 -0.91
CA ALA A 798 35.39 27.13 -0.28
C ALA A 798 34.16 28.03 -0.46
N LEU A 799 34.30 29.36 -0.32
CA LEU A 799 33.24 30.34 -0.51
C LEU A 799 32.74 30.36 -1.96
N VAL A 800 33.64 30.32 -2.95
CA VAL A 800 33.28 30.22 -4.37
C VAL A 800 32.56 28.91 -4.68
N SER A 801 33.04 27.77 -4.13
CA SER A 801 32.38 26.47 -4.27
C SER A 801 30.96 26.50 -3.66
N ARG A 802 30.81 27.05 -2.45
CA ARG A 802 29.52 27.18 -1.76
C ARG A 802 28.58 28.16 -2.47
N SER A 803 29.12 29.24 -3.07
CA SER A 803 28.37 30.19 -3.90
C SER A 803 27.88 29.56 -5.20
N ASN A 804 28.70 28.74 -5.86
CA ASN A 804 28.26 27.99 -7.04
C ASN A 804 27.21 26.94 -6.68
N LYS A 805 27.35 26.23 -5.55
CA LYS A 805 26.31 25.31 -5.07
C LYS A 805 25.02 26.04 -4.66
N MET A 806 25.11 27.26 -4.12
CA MET A 806 23.95 28.14 -3.92
C MET A 806 23.28 28.51 -5.24
N LYS A 807 24.04 28.77 -6.31
CA LYS A 807 23.46 29.03 -7.65
C LYS A 807 22.73 27.81 -8.22
N CYS A 808 23.28 26.60 -8.07
CA CYS A 808 22.58 25.35 -8.41
C CYS A 808 21.24 25.25 -7.66
N LEU A 809 21.26 25.38 -6.34
CA LEU A 809 20.07 25.33 -5.49
C LEU A 809 19.05 26.44 -5.83
N LEU A 810 19.50 27.64 -6.21
CA LEU A 810 18.64 28.72 -6.69
C LEU A 810 18.04 28.44 -8.06
N SER A 811 18.76 27.77 -8.97
CA SER A 811 18.18 27.30 -10.24
C SER A 811 17.21 26.13 -10.06
N GLU A 812 17.49 25.23 -9.13
CA GLU A 812 16.59 24.13 -8.74
C GLU A 812 15.30 24.68 -8.09
N LEU A 813 15.42 25.67 -7.21
CA LEU A 813 14.29 26.38 -6.61
C LEU A 813 13.47 27.16 -7.64
N ASN A 814 14.10 27.90 -8.55
CA ASN A 814 13.39 28.62 -9.61
C ASN A 814 12.67 27.65 -10.58
N MET A 815 13.26 26.48 -10.85
CA MET A 815 12.58 25.40 -11.60
C MET A 815 11.37 24.84 -10.83
N THR A 816 11.46 24.59 -9.53
CA THR A 816 10.30 24.09 -8.76
C THR A 816 9.23 25.16 -8.55
N GLU A 817 9.59 26.43 -8.39
CA GLU A 817 8.66 27.57 -8.38
C GLU A 817 7.95 27.74 -9.72
N GLN A 818 8.65 27.61 -10.86
CA GLN A 818 8.02 27.65 -12.18
C GLN A 818 7.11 26.44 -12.43
N ASN A 819 7.51 25.23 -12.02
CA ASN A 819 6.65 24.04 -12.12
C ASN A 819 5.39 24.21 -11.24
N ALA A 820 5.52 24.73 -10.02
CA ALA A 820 4.38 25.05 -9.15
C ALA A 820 3.47 26.12 -9.76
N LEU A 821 4.03 27.12 -10.47
CA LEU A 821 3.25 28.11 -11.20
C LEU A 821 2.51 27.50 -12.41
N GLN A 822 3.15 26.58 -13.15
CA GLN A 822 2.51 25.83 -14.24
C GLN A 822 1.36 24.97 -13.72
N TYR A 823 1.57 24.15 -12.68
CA TYR A 823 0.50 23.36 -12.06
C TYR A 823 -0.64 24.24 -11.52
N LYS A 824 -0.34 25.44 -11.01
CA LYS A 824 -1.37 26.41 -10.59
C LYS A 824 -2.21 26.91 -11.78
N GLN A 825 -1.58 27.19 -12.92
CA GLN A 825 -2.28 27.56 -14.17
C GLN A 825 -3.07 26.39 -14.76
N GLU A 826 -2.57 25.15 -14.68
CA GLU A 826 -3.29 23.96 -15.13
C GLU A 826 -4.50 23.66 -14.24
N MET A 827 -4.36 23.80 -12.92
CA MET A 827 -5.48 23.74 -11.97
C MET A 827 -6.52 24.84 -12.22
N GLU A 828 -6.13 25.99 -12.79
CA GLU A 828 -7.03 27.08 -13.16
C GLU A 828 -7.76 26.77 -14.48
N LYS A 829 -7.04 26.27 -15.50
CA LYS A 829 -7.62 25.73 -16.75
C LYS A 829 -8.62 24.61 -16.47
N LEU A 830 -8.27 23.62 -15.66
CA LEU A 830 -9.14 22.50 -15.26
C LEU A 830 -10.39 23.00 -14.51
N LYS A 831 -10.26 24.03 -13.65
CA LYS A 831 -11.42 24.67 -13.02
C LYS A 831 -12.33 25.35 -14.05
N ASP A 832 -11.78 25.98 -15.08
CA ASP A 832 -12.57 26.62 -16.15
C ASP A 832 -13.18 25.59 -17.12
N GLU A 833 -12.50 24.49 -17.42
CA GLU A 833 -13.06 23.33 -18.13
C GLU A 833 -14.20 22.68 -17.33
N ILE A 834 -14.08 22.57 -16.00
CA ILE A 834 -15.18 22.11 -15.14
C ILE A 834 -16.34 23.12 -15.12
N LYS A 835 -16.09 24.45 -15.18
CA LYS A 835 -17.14 25.46 -15.35
C LYS A 835 -17.80 25.35 -16.73
N GLU A 836 -17.03 25.12 -17.79
CA GLU A 836 -17.51 24.86 -19.17
C GLU A 836 -18.38 23.60 -19.23
N LEU A 837 -17.92 22.48 -18.66
CA LEU A 837 -18.67 21.22 -18.61
C LEU A 837 -19.96 21.37 -17.79
N ARG A 838 -19.93 22.11 -16.67
CA ARG A 838 -21.14 22.49 -15.92
C ARG A 838 -22.10 23.35 -16.75
N LYS A 839 -21.60 24.33 -17.52
CA LYS A 839 -22.42 25.12 -18.46
C LYS A 839 -23.03 24.24 -19.57
N LYS A 840 -22.23 23.37 -20.19
CA LYS A 840 -22.64 22.43 -21.25
C LYS A 840 -23.71 21.45 -20.72
N TYR A 841 -23.50 20.83 -19.56
CA TYR A 841 -24.49 19.98 -18.89
C TYR A 841 -25.77 20.72 -18.52
N LEU A 842 -25.68 21.94 -17.97
CA LEU A 842 -26.87 22.76 -17.65
C LEU A 842 -27.62 23.20 -18.91
N TRP A 843 -26.91 23.50 -20.00
CA TRP A 843 -27.51 23.79 -21.31
C TRP A 843 -28.20 22.56 -21.88
N GLU A 844 -27.56 21.40 -21.88
CA GLU A 844 -28.15 20.13 -22.35
C GLU A 844 -29.37 19.74 -21.51
N LYS A 845 -29.30 19.88 -20.18
CA LYS A 845 -30.44 19.66 -19.26
C LYS A 845 -31.60 20.62 -19.52
N LYS A 846 -31.31 21.87 -19.92
CA LYS A 846 -32.32 22.87 -20.31
C LYS A 846 -32.90 22.59 -21.70
N SER A 847 -32.09 22.10 -22.64
CA SER A 847 -32.54 21.64 -23.96
C SER A 847 -33.38 20.37 -23.87
N ARG A 848 -33.02 19.41 -23.01
CA ARG A 848 -33.84 18.21 -22.73
C ARG A 848 -35.16 18.58 -22.04
N ARG A 849 -35.17 19.55 -21.10
CA ARG A 849 -36.44 20.10 -20.58
C ARG A 849 -37.32 20.70 -21.66
N LYS A 850 -36.77 21.56 -22.53
CA LYS A 850 -37.51 22.12 -23.68
C LYS A 850 -38.01 21.06 -24.66
N LEU A 851 -37.25 19.98 -24.87
CA LEU A 851 -37.68 18.85 -25.69
C LEU A 851 -38.82 18.07 -25.04
N CYS A 852 -38.78 17.85 -23.72
CA CYS A 852 -39.89 17.26 -22.96
C CYS A 852 -41.13 18.17 -22.94
N GLU A 853 -40.97 19.48 -22.79
CA GLU A 853 -42.06 20.47 -22.88
C GLU A 853 -42.70 20.47 -24.28
N PHE A 854 -41.88 20.41 -25.34
CA PHE A 854 -42.36 20.31 -26.73
C PHE A 854 -43.09 18.99 -27.03
N LEU A 855 -42.58 17.86 -26.50
CA LEU A 855 -43.25 16.56 -26.62
C LEU A 855 -44.55 16.51 -25.79
N ALA A 856 -44.62 17.19 -24.64
CA ALA A 856 -45.85 17.31 -23.85
C ALA A 856 -46.93 18.16 -24.53
N THR A 857 -46.57 19.06 -25.47
CA THR A 857 -47.53 19.86 -26.25
C THR A 857 -48.12 19.15 -27.47
N ILE A 858 -47.78 17.89 -27.74
CA ILE A 858 -48.34 17.12 -28.87
C ILE A 858 -49.68 16.45 -28.52
N ASP A 859 -50.01 16.32 -27.22
CA ASP A 859 -51.12 15.49 -26.75
C ASP A 859 -52.25 16.30 -26.06
N LYS A 860 -52.96 17.14 -26.84
CA LYS A 860 -54.40 17.48 -26.65
C LYS A 860 -54.98 18.37 -27.78
N PRO A 861 -56.30 18.29 -28.06
CA PRO A 861 -56.92 18.94 -29.22
C PRO A 861 -57.47 20.36 -28.95
N SER A 862 -57.62 21.09 -30.06
CA SER A 862 -58.52 22.22 -30.37
C SER A 862 -59.44 22.80 -29.29
N GLN A 863 -59.38 24.11 -29.06
CA GLN A 863 -60.43 25.04 -29.54
C GLN A 863 -60.11 26.56 -29.40
N ASP A 864 -60.26 27.26 -30.53
CA ASP A 864 -60.89 28.57 -30.75
C ASP A 864 -60.76 29.80 -29.82
N THR A 865 -60.25 30.88 -30.44
CA THR A 865 -60.63 32.31 -30.23
C THR A 865 -60.16 33.03 -28.92
N ASN A 866 -60.06 34.37 -28.81
CA ASN A 866 -60.47 35.45 -29.72
C ASN A 866 -59.66 36.77 -29.57
N HIS A 867 -59.67 37.60 -30.64
CA HIS A 867 -59.66 39.09 -30.65
C HIS A 867 -58.46 39.96 -30.18
N LYS A 868 -57.91 40.73 -31.16
CA LYS A 868 -57.53 42.18 -31.12
C LYS A 868 -56.28 42.61 -30.27
N GLN A 869 -55.51 43.67 -30.62
CA GLN A 869 -55.57 44.64 -31.73
C GLN A 869 -54.19 45.31 -32.03
N GLY A 870 -53.84 45.48 -33.32
CA GLY A 870 -52.97 46.56 -33.88
C GLY A 870 -51.45 46.55 -33.59
N GLY A 871 -50.56 46.86 -34.56
CA GLY A 871 -50.73 47.05 -36.01
C GLY A 871 -49.58 47.83 -36.70
N ARG A 872 -49.50 47.73 -38.04
CA ARG A 872 -48.56 48.42 -38.98
C ARG A 872 -47.07 48.00 -38.84
N ASN A 873 -46.19 48.00 -39.85
CA ASN A 873 -46.20 48.10 -41.33
C ASN A 873 -44.82 47.57 -41.84
N GLN A 874 -44.49 47.27 -43.11
CA GLN A 874 -45.16 47.39 -44.42
C GLN A 874 -44.57 46.42 -45.50
N THR A 875 -44.98 46.62 -46.76
CA THR A 875 -44.39 46.30 -48.09
C THR A 875 -42.86 46.10 -48.19
N ASN A 876 -42.31 45.32 -49.14
CA ASN A 876 -42.79 45.09 -50.52
C ASN A 876 -42.38 43.74 -51.19
N GLN A 877 -42.81 43.51 -52.44
CA GLN A 877 -42.58 42.30 -53.29
C GLN A 877 -41.12 42.23 -53.86
N THR A 878 -40.61 41.21 -54.60
CA THR A 878 -41.23 40.22 -55.53
C THR A 878 -40.28 39.06 -55.95
N LYS A 879 -40.85 37.89 -56.32
CA LYS A 879 -40.44 36.89 -57.37
C LYS A 879 -39.11 36.07 -57.36
N PHE A 880 -39.30 34.77 -57.63
CA PHE A 880 -38.51 33.78 -58.41
C PHE A 880 -37.12 33.24 -57.98
N ALA A 881 -37.12 31.93 -57.67
CA ALA A 881 -36.30 30.82 -58.19
C ALA A 881 -34.81 30.96 -58.55
N GLY A 882 -34.04 29.90 -58.24
CA GLY A 882 -32.76 29.60 -58.89
C GLY A 882 -31.78 28.83 -57.99
N GLY A 883 -31.42 27.60 -58.36
CA GLY A 883 -30.28 26.89 -57.75
C GLY A 883 -28.96 27.32 -58.41
N GLY A 884 -27.89 27.48 -57.63
CA GLY A 884 -26.58 27.93 -58.11
C GLY A 884 -25.44 27.11 -57.51
N PHE A 885 -24.79 26.30 -58.35
CA PHE A 885 -23.74 25.36 -57.95
C PHE A 885 -22.37 26.04 -57.81
N ARG A 886 -21.59 25.60 -56.80
CA ARG A 886 -20.12 25.42 -56.82
C ARG A 886 -19.15 26.63 -56.70
N MET A 887 -18.00 26.27 -56.10
CA MET A 887 -16.64 26.83 -56.26
C MET A 887 -16.32 28.22 -55.68
N SER A 888 -15.06 28.53 -55.31
CA SER A 888 -13.96 27.71 -54.72
C SER A 888 -12.75 28.61 -54.46
N ILE A 889 -11.89 28.17 -53.52
CA ILE A 889 -10.41 28.32 -53.59
C ILE A 889 -9.80 29.72 -53.35
N ASP A 890 -8.83 29.70 -52.43
CA ASP A 890 -7.60 30.50 -52.25
C ASP A 890 -7.61 32.04 -52.32
N GLY A 891 -6.87 32.63 -51.37
CA GLY A 891 -5.58 33.18 -51.82
C GLY A 891 -5.04 34.44 -51.14
N VAL A 892 -4.37 34.28 -49.99
CA VAL A 892 -3.07 34.91 -49.63
C VAL A 892 -2.93 36.46 -49.64
N THR A 893 -2.31 36.98 -48.57
CA THR A 893 -1.77 38.35 -48.39
C THR A 893 -2.73 39.56 -48.46
N LYS A 894 -2.94 40.20 -47.32
CA LYS A 894 -1.89 41.06 -46.74
C LYS A 894 -1.76 40.86 -45.24
#